data_AF-A0A9D4U954-F1
#
_entry.id   AF-A0A9D4U954-F1
#
_cell.length_a   1.000
_cell.length_b   1.000
_cell.length_c   1.000
_cell.angle_alpha   90.00
_cell.angle_beta   90.00
_cell.angle_gamma   90.00
#
_symmetry.space_group_name_H-M   'P 1'
#
loop_
_entity.id
_entity.type
_entity.pdbx_description
1 polymer ?
#
loop_
_entity_poly.entity_id
_entity_poly.type
_entity_poly.pdbx_seq_one_letter_code
_entity_poly.pdbx_strand_id
1 'polypeptide(L)'
;MVDGTYHDNFSSQTKVSSTQAQTFRPLVSVPLFNLAHAFAFEFQRLCGAESSRNAMMAGFIPNTSLDAAMEDEFGDRETYRRFRKRRSSAGMTNIQGTDEGFDSPLQNLLARKAADAVKEEYSPEGDKSFLGTPGWLCKSPGGSDLPGTHIPLKSLHDDQEFSPSAKGSALSLKVVKQEPEEVSDSGESSFSRFASVLQAALRGLMPFPELILQFEACCKDLAEHVREEATERHRAIEDLLMRQKAQMLHDESATWALIWHLFGKGFDDMELEDAVLSTSQHEACDFISTDATAQLCFRIVKWLEGLISKALDLDKQHKGWYAGSYLQKLGVWRQTQHSIRKMVGNAVLVQHLDPDAPSRERARLQEEDQNLEEELLDDIWKLLRAGRLEEARQLCRSAGQPWRAATLGGCGDLGPSPSPDMLIRDGKDVALQAVELESGISHQRRLWKWACFSASERIAESPDESRYEAAIYATQCGNTRRMLPVCRDWESACWAIVKSWLEVQVDMELARLHPAKTDQIKVNGDSGGMSEAIVEFSAGPINGPESWPHQVLDQQPRDLSSIFQKLLSGDLVHENVSRSCKDQQRQIQMNIMLGEVGQLLDLLRAWIVPPQDHDAHVRSHGNPQMIRFGAHLVLVLRHILADDVKEQFREKLWLVGDLILNTYAIFLFTQRREELVGTYAAQLAPYLCEELYLHMMELRQNDSVLVKYKIFLSALENLPFGTEDPLKGSVSNILERLLSRSRDVKRKVRHIKLEEVEEHQRQDSLEKAVVVQWLCFAPPSNLENAEELRLELLARAAHYSNLLLREFGLVSLRRNHKMPVGVHMLLGYLVEPLKQPLDYSLYPQLNLQENVSEIQEWREYFTCDALYRNWLKVEAANAQIQELSPEEKDLSLTAANEAISAMTSFIQRRGYAWLAESQCIGELTAFPLLLEIHAVGTLVSVSGSCLVPDATVCTALKSSLFSCVGEDTIHGRQVKVHTTASDVENCVNINMQCLAVVGDGIDSIDQDGGLLGAALATAVKGEMLHFQPGLSLEVFRLDAWYVDKDGKRSPAIYITQGLCRRCCLPELMLRCMQLRVFLASGGIFSTEEEDLVEYVASSEYAVHQLFSTRQLQEFLLLEREFTLHVVESAENDSA
;
A
#
# COMPACT_ATOMS: atom_id res chain seq x y z
N MET A 1 39.12 -14.19 32.59
CA MET A 1 40.25 -15.04 33.04
C MET A 1 39.68 -16.37 33.49
N VAL A 2 40.28 -17.48 33.06
CA VAL A 2 40.21 -18.84 33.66
C VAL A 2 38.84 -19.55 33.68
N ASP A 3 38.87 -20.81 33.26
CA ASP A 3 37.76 -21.76 33.17
C ASP A 3 37.47 -22.52 34.49
N GLY A 4 36.32 -23.22 34.53
CA GLY A 4 36.01 -24.28 35.49
C GLY A 4 34.68 -24.97 35.13
N THR A 5 34.64 -26.04 34.33
CA THR A 5 34.81 -27.47 34.72
C THR A 5 33.77 -27.94 35.77
N TYR A 6 32.91 -28.93 35.49
CA TYR A 6 33.31 -30.35 35.47
C TYR A 6 32.27 -31.34 34.85
N HIS A 7 32.78 -32.53 34.55
CA HIS A 7 32.10 -33.81 34.25
C HIS A 7 31.27 -34.38 35.46
N ASP A 8 30.49 -35.48 35.41
CA ASP A 8 30.48 -36.63 34.48
C ASP A 8 29.18 -37.51 34.45
N ASN A 9 29.04 -38.29 33.37
CA ASN A 9 28.49 -39.66 33.22
C ASN A 9 27.39 -40.27 34.15
N PHE A 10 26.41 -40.96 33.53
CA PHE A 10 26.30 -42.45 33.62
C PHE A 10 25.51 -43.07 32.43
N SER A 11 25.64 -44.38 32.19
CA SER A 11 25.15 -45.04 30.95
C SER A 11 24.70 -46.51 31.09
N SER A 12 23.84 -46.97 30.16
CA SER A 12 23.72 -48.36 29.64
C SER A 12 22.63 -48.36 28.55
N GLN A 13 22.86 -48.71 27.27
CA GLN A 13 23.38 -49.93 26.61
C GLN A 13 22.39 -51.07 26.41
N THR A 14 22.03 -51.33 25.15
CA THR A 14 21.94 -52.68 24.58
C THR A 14 22.24 -52.62 23.07
N LYS A 15 22.89 -53.66 22.50
CA LYS A 15 23.28 -53.74 21.09
C LYS A 15 22.73 -55.02 20.44
N VAL A 16 22.36 -54.95 19.15
CA VAL A 16 22.65 -56.01 18.15
C VAL A 16 22.96 -55.33 16.80
N SER A 17 23.74 -56.01 15.96
CA SER A 17 24.16 -55.65 14.59
C SER A 17 23.01 -55.87 13.55
N SER A 18 23.09 -55.50 12.25
CA SER A 18 24.26 -55.60 11.35
C SER A 18 24.15 -54.84 10.01
N THR A 19 25.33 -54.43 9.51
CA THR A 19 25.76 -54.26 8.10
C THR A 19 24.72 -54.03 6.98
N GLN A 20 24.79 -52.88 6.33
CA GLN A 20 25.53 -52.73 5.05
C GLN A 20 25.88 -51.25 4.81
N ALA A 21 26.84 -50.97 3.91
CA ALA A 21 27.32 -49.62 3.62
C ALA A 21 27.33 -49.36 2.11
N GLN A 22 26.70 -48.27 1.67
CA GLN A 22 26.86 -47.69 0.34
C GLN A 22 26.94 -46.16 0.40
N THR A 23 27.56 -45.58 -0.62
CA THR A 23 28.06 -44.21 -0.67
C THR A 23 26.97 -43.14 -0.69
N PHE A 24 27.12 -42.10 0.13
CA PHE A 24 26.31 -40.88 0.03
C PHE A 24 26.45 -40.22 -1.37
N ARG A 25 25.33 -39.76 -1.90
CA ARG A 25 25.24 -38.65 -2.89
C ARG A 25 24.26 -37.61 -2.33
N PRO A 26 24.46 -36.31 -2.58
CA PRO A 26 23.46 -35.30 -2.24
C PRO A 26 22.24 -35.44 -3.16
N LEU A 27 21.04 -35.34 -2.58
CA LEU A 27 19.80 -35.14 -3.33
C LEU A 27 19.67 -33.65 -3.70
N VAL A 28 19.26 -33.37 -4.93
CA VAL A 28 19.20 -32.02 -5.53
C VAL A 28 17.80 -31.78 -6.08
N SER A 29 17.31 -30.54 -5.94
CA SER A 29 16.11 -29.95 -6.57
C SER A 29 14.84 -30.82 -6.72
N VAL A 30 13.79 -30.50 -5.95
CA VAL A 30 12.42 -30.91 -6.25
C VAL A 30 11.70 -29.71 -6.91
N PRO A 31 11.15 -29.83 -8.14
CA PRO A 31 10.42 -28.76 -8.81
C PRO A 31 8.99 -28.59 -8.25
N LEU A 32 8.42 -27.40 -8.44
CA LEU A 32 7.16 -26.93 -7.84
C LEU A 32 5.85 -27.50 -8.48
N PHE A 33 5.91 -28.62 -9.19
CA PHE A 33 4.80 -29.10 -10.04
C PHE A 33 4.01 -30.31 -9.49
N ASN A 34 4.32 -30.81 -8.29
CA ASN A 34 3.75 -32.06 -7.76
C ASN A 34 2.50 -31.88 -6.86
N LEU A 35 1.72 -30.81 -7.03
CA LEU A 35 0.57 -30.48 -6.16
C LEU A 35 -0.71 -30.13 -6.96
N ALA A 36 -1.23 -31.13 -7.67
CA ALA A 36 -2.52 -31.07 -8.37
C ALA A 36 -3.32 -32.38 -8.21
N HIS A 37 -3.15 -33.10 -7.09
CA HIS A 37 -3.63 -34.49 -6.96
C HIS A 37 -4.26 -34.82 -5.58
N ALA A 38 -4.81 -33.82 -4.89
CA ALA A 38 -5.61 -33.98 -3.68
C ALA A 38 -6.80 -33.00 -3.69
N PHE A 39 -7.97 -33.44 -3.21
CA PHE A 39 -9.23 -32.67 -3.11
C PHE A 39 -9.99 -32.33 -4.42
N ALA A 40 -10.17 -33.33 -5.31
CA ALA A 40 -11.22 -33.31 -6.33
C ALA A 40 -12.24 -34.44 -6.09
N PHE A 41 -13.21 -34.24 -5.16
CA PHE A 41 -14.29 -35.23 -4.95
C PHE A 41 -15.64 -34.71 -4.42
N GLU A 42 -16.02 -33.43 -4.58
CA GLU A 42 -17.39 -33.02 -4.19
C GLU A 42 -18.03 -31.81 -4.93
N PHE A 43 -17.71 -31.55 -6.20
CA PHE A 43 -18.33 -30.43 -6.94
C PHE A 43 -18.87 -30.69 -8.37
N GLN A 44 -19.03 -31.95 -8.80
CA GLN A 44 -19.62 -32.26 -10.12
C GLN A 44 -21.13 -32.60 -10.03
N ARG A 45 -21.95 -31.72 -9.41
CA ARG A 45 -23.41 -31.92 -9.38
C ARG A 45 -24.25 -30.64 -9.27
N LEU A 46 -24.19 -29.77 -10.28
CA LEU A 46 -25.32 -28.89 -10.69
C LEU A 46 -25.04 -28.25 -12.07
N CYS A 47 -26.12 -27.85 -12.76
CA CYS A 47 -26.13 -26.99 -13.94
C CYS A 47 -25.37 -27.46 -15.20
N GLY A 48 -26.02 -28.29 -16.03
CA GLY A 48 -25.83 -28.29 -17.48
C GLY A 48 -27.17 -28.11 -18.20
N ALA A 49 -27.24 -27.24 -19.21
CA ALA A 49 -28.27 -27.21 -20.27
C ALA A 49 -28.00 -26.15 -21.36
N GLU A 50 -28.06 -26.58 -22.62
CA GLU A 50 -28.62 -25.90 -23.81
C GLU A 50 -28.49 -24.36 -24.01
N SER A 51 -27.94 -23.93 -25.17
CA SER A 51 -28.76 -23.53 -26.33
C SER A 51 -27.93 -22.96 -27.50
N SER A 52 -28.43 -23.08 -28.73
CA SER A 52 -27.79 -22.56 -29.96
C SER A 52 -28.79 -21.78 -30.83
N ARG A 53 -28.33 -20.77 -31.62
CA ARG A 53 -28.77 -20.48 -33.02
C ARG A 53 -28.27 -19.17 -33.67
N ASN A 54 -27.59 -19.34 -34.81
CA ASN A 54 -27.78 -18.72 -36.14
C ASN A 54 -28.33 -17.28 -36.34
N ALA A 55 -27.49 -16.42 -36.96
CA ALA A 55 -27.77 -15.58 -38.16
C ALA A 55 -26.41 -14.99 -38.65
N MET A 56 -25.98 -14.89 -39.91
CA MET A 56 -26.50 -15.09 -41.28
C MET A 56 -27.29 -13.92 -41.93
N MET A 57 -26.60 -12.99 -42.62
CA MET A 57 -26.89 -12.52 -44.01
C MET A 57 -25.98 -11.33 -44.46
N ALA A 58 -26.01 -11.03 -45.77
CA ALA A 58 -25.25 -9.99 -46.50
C ALA A 58 -25.44 -8.54 -45.98
N GLY A 59 -24.61 -7.53 -46.33
CA GLY A 59 -23.50 -7.48 -47.29
C GLY A 59 -23.83 -6.63 -48.54
N PHE A 60 -23.08 -5.56 -48.80
CA PHE A 60 -23.17 -4.74 -50.02
C PHE A 60 -21.86 -4.00 -50.34
N ILE A 61 -21.58 -3.80 -51.64
CA ILE A 61 -20.44 -3.03 -52.19
C ILE A 61 -21.00 -2.03 -53.21
N PRO A 62 -20.43 -0.82 -53.30
CA PRO A 62 -20.26 -0.17 -54.61
C PRO A 62 -18.81 0.28 -54.86
N ASN A 63 -18.33 0.05 -56.09
CA ASN A 63 -17.01 0.51 -56.56
C ASN A 63 -17.10 1.86 -57.26
N THR A 64 -16.22 2.80 -56.91
CA THR A 64 -15.67 3.85 -57.80
C THR A 64 -14.27 4.18 -57.27
N SER A 65 -13.12 3.89 -57.89
CA SER A 65 -12.64 3.89 -59.29
C SER A 65 -12.00 5.20 -59.75
N LEU A 66 -10.68 5.12 -59.96
CA LEU A 66 -9.83 5.88 -60.89
C LEU A 66 -9.26 7.26 -60.52
N ASP A 67 -8.06 7.44 -61.10
CA ASP A 67 -7.22 8.62 -61.33
C ASP A 67 -6.49 9.31 -60.16
N ALA A 68 -5.24 9.77 -60.31
CA ALA A 68 -3.96 9.19 -60.80
C ALA A 68 -2.91 10.30 -61.01
N ALA A 69 -1.85 10.32 -60.19
CA ALA A 69 -0.56 11.02 -60.38
C ALA A 69 0.40 10.48 -59.27
N MET A 70 1.69 10.17 -59.41
CA MET A 70 2.81 10.73 -60.22
C MET A 70 3.16 12.18 -59.80
N GLU A 71 4.40 12.56 -59.52
CA GLU A 71 5.70 11.86 -59.63
C GLU A 71 6.74 12.55 -58.70
N ASP A 72 7.92 11.94 -58.57
CA ASP A 72 9.23 12.57 -58.27
C ASP A 72 9.52 13.30 -56.93
N GLU A 73 10.79 13.56 -56.56
CA GLU A 73 11.99 12.69 -56.47
C GLU A 73 13.15 13.47 -55.78
N PHE A 74 14.13 12.75 -55.19
CA PHE A 74 15.48 13.19 -54.77
C PHE A 74 15.67 14.46 -53.87
N GLY A 75 16.85 14.57 -53.20
CA GLY A 75 17.16 15.81 -52.44
C GLY A 75 18.38 15.91 -51.51
N ASP A 76 19.38 15.02 -51.61
CA ASP A 76 20.78 15.15 -51.14
C ASP A 76 21.16 15.93 -49.82
N ARG A 77 21.79 15.18 -48.90
CA ARG A 77 23.11 15.43 -48.24
C ARG A 77 23.49 16.66 -47.37
N GLU A 78 24.38 16.29 -46.43
CA GLU A 78 25.59 17.00 -45.94
C GLU A 78 25.55 18.10 -44.85
N THR A 79 25.75 17.61 -43.61
CA THR A 79 26.77 18.06 -42.64
C THR A 79 26.93 19.54 -42.29
N TYR A 80 26.86 19.84 -40.98
CA TYR A 80 27.81 20.78 -40.36
C TYR A 80 28.29 20.31 -38.97
N ARG A 81 29.59 20.50 -38.70
CA ARG A 81 30.22 20.28 -37.38
C ARG A 81 30.09 21.54 -36.52
N ARG A 82 30.02 21.43 -35.17
CA ARG A 82 31.04 22.01 -34.25
C ARG A 82 30.83 21.83 -32.73
N PHE A 83 31.99 21.76 -32.06
CA PHE A 83 32.35 22.15 -30.68
C PHE A 83 31.71 21.52 -29.42
N ARG A 84 32.48 20.59 -28.83
CA ARG A 84 32.62 20.38 -27.37
C ARG A 84 32.89 21.69 -26.61
N LYS A 85 32.42 21.74 -25.35
CA LYS A 85 33.18 22.27 -24.21
C LYS A 85 32.96 21.39 -22.98
N ARG A 86 34.05 20.98 -22.32
CA ARG A 86 34.03 20.40 -20.96
C ARG A 86 34.38 21.50 -19.95
N ARG A 87 33.88 21.38 -18.72
CA ARG A 87 34.52 21.89 -17.51
C ARG A 87 34.61 20.77 -16.47
N SER A 88 35.52 20.92 -15.51
CA SER A 88 35.91 19.87 -14.59
C SER A 88 36.45 20.44 -13.28
N SER A 89 35.99 19.89 -12.17
CA SER A 89 36.55 19.99 -10.82
C SER A 89 36.07 18.73 -10.09
N ALA A 90 36.94 17.77 -9.74
CA ALA A 90 37.94 17.84 -8.67
C ALA A 90 37.27 17.88 -7.29
N GLY A 91 37.44 16.81 -6.51
CA GLY A 91 36.92 16.67 -5.15
C GLY A 91 38.03 16.60 -4.10
N MET A 92 37.64 16.46 -2.83
CA MET A 92 38.49 16.24 -1.66
C MET A 92 37.78 15.32 -0.65
N THR A 93 38.50 14.88 0.38
CA THR A 93 38.26 13.61 1.10
C THR A 93 38.04 13.74 2.61
N ASN A 94 37.29 12.77 3.16
CA ASN A 94 37.33 12.23 4.53
C ASN A 94 37.06 13.16 5.73
N ILE A 95 35.99 12.84 6.48
CA ILE A 95 35.92 12.91 7.96
C ILE A 95 35.32 11.58 8.45
N GLN A 96 35.71 11.13 9.65
CA GLN A 96 35.28 9.86 10.24
C GLN A 96 33.93 9.99 10.98
N GLY A 97 33.13 8.93 10.99
CA GLY A 97 31.92 8.79 11.82
C GLY A 97 32.11 7.72 12.91
N THR A 98 31.30 7.81 13.96
CA THR A 98 31.22 6.86 15.09
C THR A 98 29.82 6.26 15.20
N ASP A 99 29.70 5.01 15.63
CA ASP A 99 28.44 4.29 15.76
C ASP A 99 27.47 4.93 16.79
N GLU A 100 26.20 5.12 16.41
CA GLU A 100 25.04 5.04 17.31
C GLU A 100 23.77 4.63 16.51
N GLY A 101 22.85 3.91 17.16
CA GLY A 101 21.40 3.97 16.88
C GLY A 101 20.83 3.14 15.71
N PHE A 102 19.85 2.27 16.01
CA PHE A 102 18.89 1.78 15.02
C PHE A 102 17.84 2.86 14.75
N ASP A 103 17.79 3.37 13.51
CA ASP A 103 16.72 4.27 13.05
C ASP A 103 15.89 3.63 11.92
N SER A 104 14.61 3.99 11.83
CA SER A 104 13.67 3.35 10.89
C SER A 104 13.94 3.73 9.43
N PRO A 105 13.87 2.77 8.47
CA PRO A 105 13.97 3.07 7.04
C PRO A 105 12.90 4.06 6.55
N LEU A 106 11.76 4.14 7.25
CA LEU A 106 10.61 4.99 6.93
C LEU A 106 10.99 6.49 7.00
N GLN A 107 11.59 6.90 8.12
CA GLN A 107 11.91 8.31 8.40
C GLN A 107 12.94 8.88 7.41
N ASN A 108 13.99 8.11 7.10
CA ASN A 108 15.08 8.56 6.24
C ASN A 108 14.67 8.76 4.76
N LEU A 109 13.66 8.02 4.28
CA LEU A 109 13.12 8.19 2.93
C LEU A 109 12.20 9.42 2.83
N LEU A 110 11.40 9.68 3.87
CA LEU A 110 10.38 10.73 3.87
C LEU A 110 10.95 12.10 4.27
N ALA A 111 11.89 12.17 5.20
CA ALA A 111 12.58 13.41 5.57
C ALA A 111 13.26 14.08 4.36
N ARG A 112 13.83 13.27 3.44
CA ARG A 112 14.48 13.79 2.22
C ARG A 112 13.52 14.42 1.21
N LYS A 113 12.23 14.05 1.18
CA LYS A 113 11.22 14.73 0.35
C LYS A 113 10.52 15.89 1.08
N ALA A 114 10.34 15.79 2.39
CA ALA A 114 9.77 16.87 3.19
C ALA A 114 10.65 18.15 3.14
N ALA A 115 11.98 17.99 3.17
CA ALA A 115 12.92 19.10 3.12
C ALA A 115 12.83 19.96 1.84
N ASP A 116 12.49 19.36 0.69
CA ASP A 116 12.36 20.06 -0.59
C ASP A 116 10.96 20.70 -0.79
N ALA A 117 9.97 20.33 0.01
CA ALA A 117 8.59 20.83 -0.08
C ALA A 117 8.29 22.05 0.80
N VAL A 118 9.18 22.41 1.75
CA VAL A 118 8.95 23.49 2.73
C VAL A 118 9.67 24.78 2.28
N LYS A 119 9.45 25.18 1.02
CA LYS A 119 10.05 26.38 0.42
C LYS A 119 9.11 27.20 -0.48
N GLU A 120 7.85 27.32 -0.10
CA GLU A 120 7.06 28.49 -0.47
C GLU A 120 6.03 28.86 0.62
N GLU A 121 5.80 30.17 0.74
CA GLU A 121 4.77 30.89 1.51
C GLU A 121 4.43 30.45 2.95
N TYR A 122 4.96 31.21 3.92
CA TYR A 122 4.14 31.69 5.05
C TYR A 122 4.55 33.14 5.39
N SER A 123 3.61 34.09 5.30
CA SER A 123 3.82 35.50 5.63
C SER A 123 2.89 35.93 6.77
N PRO A 124 3.40 36.42 7.91
CA PRO A 124 2.59 36.66 9.11
C PRO A 124 1.96 38.07 9.13
N GLU A 125 1.01 38.35 8.23
CA GLU A 125 0.15 39.54 8.30
C GLU A 125 -1.34 39.14 8.19
N GLY A 126 -2.08 39.23 9.29
CA GLY A 126 -3.48 38.78 9.31
C GLY A 126 -4.29 39.04 10.60
N ASP A 127 -3.82 39.90 11.51
CA ASP A 127 -4.49 40.10 12.79
C ASP A 127 -5.75 41.00 12.64
N LYS A 128 -6.92 40.37 12.53
CA LYS A 128 -8.24 41.03 12.45
C LYS A 128 -9.32 40.28 13.23
N SER A 129 -9.47 40.66 14.50
CA SER A 129 -10.72 40.70 15.28
C SER A 129 -11.88 39.78 14.84
N PHE A 130 -11.80 38.51 15.22
CA PHE A 130 -12.97 37.59 15.23
C PHE A 130 -13.58 37.45 16.64
N LEU A 131 -13.91 38.58 17.26
CA LEU A 131 -14.80 38.63 18.42
C LEU A 131 -16.24 38.83 17.93
N GLY A 132 -16.86 37.72 17.51
CA GLY A 132 -18.27 37.65 17.16
C GLY A 132 -18.95 36.55 17.95
N THR A 133 -19.72 36.91 18.98
CA THR A 133 -20.34 35.99 19.94
C THR A 133 -21.34 35.05 19.26
N PRO A 134 -21.14 33.71 19.29
CA PRO A 134 -22.14 32.77 18.82
C PRO A 134 -23.32 32.72 19.81
N GLY A 135 -24.43 33.38 19.48
CA GLY A 135 -25.56 33.56 20.39
C GLY A 135 -26.29 32.26 20.77
N TRP A 136 -25.92 31.67 21.91
CA TRP A 136 -26.63 30.57 22.57
C TRP A 136 -27.08 31.02 23.96
N LEU A 137 -28.28 31.61 24.04
CA LEU A 137 -28.84 32.14 25.28
C LEU A 137 -30.15 31.41 25.60
N CYS A 138 -30.14 30.63 26.68
CA CYS A 138 -31.29 29.83 27.11
C CYS A 138 -32.51 30.71 27.43
N LYS A 139 -33.70 30.23 27.09
CA LYS A 139 -34.97 30.87 27.49
C LYS A 139 -35.74 29.99 28.46
N SER A 140 -36.14 30.59 29.57
CA SER A 140 -37.21 30.12 30.46
C SER A 140 -38.32 31.18 30.56
N PRO A 141 -39.57 30.82 30.93
CA PRO A 141 -40.75 31.60 30.53
C PRO A 141 -41.37 32.51 31.60
N GLY A 142 -41.94 33.64 31.17
CA GLY A 142 -42.80 34.54 31.95
C GLY A 142 -43.38 35.63 31.01
N GLY A 143 -44.66 35.99 31.15
CA GLY A 143 -45.38 36.79 30.13
C GLY A 143 -45.90 38.16 30.60
N SER A 144 -46.64 38.84 29.69
CA SER A 144 -47.45 40.08 29.86
C SER A 144 -46.71 41.37 30.27
N ASP A 145 -47.05 42.58 29.77
CA ASP A 145 -48.01 42.95 28.70
C ASP A 145 -47.73 44.34 28.07
N LEU A 146 -48.37 44.63 26.94
CA LEU A 146 -48.40 45.94 26.23
C LEU A 146 -49.58 46.81 26.70
N PRO A 147 -49.53 48.17 26.66
CA PRO A 147 -49.78 48.97 25.43
C PRO A 147 -48.91 50.25 25.32
N GLY A 148 -48.75 51.00 24.22
CA GLY A 148 -49.58 51.37 23.06
C GLY A 148 -49.25 52.86 22.71
N THR A 149 -49.83 53.60 21.74
CA THR A 149 -50.86 53.33 20.72
C THR A 149 -50.86 54.47 19.65
N HIS A 150 -51.44 54.24 18.45
CA HIS A 150 -51.87 55.25 17.44
C HIS A 150 -50.77 56.01 16.62
N ILE A 151 -50.69 56.03 15.27
CA ILE A 151 -51.60 55.68 14.12
C ILE A 151 -52.79 56.68 13.96
N PRO A 152 -53.33 57.11 12.79
CA PRO A 152 -53.12 56.77 11.35
C PRO A 152 -52.57 58.00 10.54
N LEU A 153 -52.79 58.30 9.24
CA LEU A 153 -53.66 57.78 8.16
C LEU A 153 -53.10 57.98 6.72
N LYS A 154 -53.64 57.15 5.82
CA LYS A 154 -53.47 56.89 4.38
C LYS A 154 -53.98 57.95 3.39
N SER A 155 -53.52 57.82 2.13
CA SER A 155 -54.40 57.48 0.97
C SER A 155 -53.57 56.69 -0.06
N LEU A 156 -53.80 55.38 -0.31
CA LEU A 156 -54.82 54.78 -1.22
C LEU A 156 -54.51 55.02 -2.71
N HIS A 157 -54.75 54.11 -3.66
CA HIS A 157 -55.38 52.77 -3.70
C HIS A 157 -54.47 51.85 -4.57
N ASP A 158 -54.42 50.51 -4.49
CA ASP A 158 -55.06 49.45 -3.68
C ASP A 158 -53.92 48.61 -2.98
N ASP A 159 -54.01 47.42 -2.34
CA ASP A 159 -54.95 46.28 -2.28
C ASP A 159 -55.06 45.48 -3.62
N GLN A 160 -55.42 44.18 -3.74
CA GLN A 160 -55.60 43.02 -2.82
C GLN A 160 -54.62 41.88 -3.29
N GLU A 161 -54.41 40.71 -2.68
CA GLU A 161 -54.91 40.06 -1.45
C GLU A 161 -53.79 39.19 -0.82
N PHE A 162 -54.09 38.16 0.01
CA PHE A 162 -53.15 37.65 1.03
C PHE A 162 -53.22 36.16 1.40
N SER A 163 -52.07 35.58 1.78
CA SER A 163 -51.93 34.71 2.97
C SER A 163 -50.45 34.52 3.36
N PRO A 164 -50.05 34.60 4.65
CA PRO A 164 -48.64 34.52 5.08
C PRO A 164 -48.23 33.14 5.65
N SER A 165 -46.94 32.79 5.57
CA SER A 165 -46.33 31.69 6.34
C SER A 165 -44.88 32.00 6.68
N ALA A 166 -44.48 31.71 7.93
CA ALA A 166 -43.08 31.65 8.31
C ALA A 166 -42.42 30.34 7.85
N LYS A 167 -41.08 30.34 7.71
CA LYS A 167 -40.17 29.22 7.96
C LYS A 167 -38.72 29.70 7.84
N GLY A 168 -37.88 29.32 8.79
CA GLY A 168 -36.44 29.29 8.57
C GLY A 168 -36.07 28.08 7.72
N SER A 169 -35.04 28.20 6.89
CA SER A 169 -34.47 27.09 6.12
C SER A 169 -32.98 26.97 6.42
N ALA A 170 -32.51 25.78 6.76
CA ALA A 170 -31.10 25.51 6.96
C ALA A 170 -30.28 25.86 5.71
N LEU A 171 -29.06 26.37 5.90
CA LEU A 171 -28.07 26.44 4.83
C LEU A 171 -27.55 25.03 4.56
N SER A 172 -28.25 24.32 3.69
CA SER A 172 -27.76 23.08 3.08
C SER A 172 -26.34 23.28 2.57
N LEU A 173 -25.47 22.31 2.85
CA LEU A 173 -24.11 22.25 2.29
C LEU A 173 -24.21 22.40 0.76
N LYS A 174 -23.70 23.52 0.25
CA LYS A 174 -23.59 23.71 -1.19
C LYS A 174 -22.52 22.75 -1.71
N VAL A 175 -22.86 22.02 -2.78
CA VAL A 175 -21.93 21.20 -3.55
C VAL A 175 -20.63 21.96 -3.75
N VAL A 176 -19.52 21.35 -3.34
CA VAL A 176 -18.18 21.89 -3.53
C VAL A 176 -18.01 22.17 -5.02
N LYS A 177 -17.68 23.42 -5.38
CA LYS A 177 -17.22 23.71 -6.73
C LYS A 177 -15.98 22.86 -6.97
N GLN A 178 -16.01 22.02 -8.00
CA GLN A 178 -14.78 21.49 -8.56
C GLN A 178 -13.89 22.68 -8.93
N GLU A 179 -12.68 22.68 -8.39
CA GLU A 179 -11.59 23.48 -8.94
C GLU A 179 -11.31 22.96 -10.36
N PRO A 180 -10.87 23.81 -11.31
CA PRO A 180 -10.64 23.38 -12.68
C PRO A 180 -9.61 22.25 -12.68
N GLU A 181 -9.94 21.13 -13.33
CA GLU A 181 -9.06 19.96 -13.42
C GLU A 181 -7.69 20.39 -13.95
N GLU A 182 -6.63 20.10 -13.18
CA GLU A 182 -5.28 20.16 -13.70
C GLU A 182 -5.14 19.16 -14.85
N VAL A 183 -4.31 19.47 -15.85
CA VAL A 183 -4.25 18.70 -17.10
C VAL A 183 -3.78 17.27 -16.79
N SER A 184 -4.70 16.31 -16.87
CA SER A 184 -4.48 14.94 -16.44
C SER A 184 -3.34 14.27 -17.22
N ASP A 185 -2.26 13.92 -16.52
CA ASP A 185 -1.21 13.03 -17.04
C ASP A 185 -1.85 11.66 -17.40
N SER A 186 -1.46 11.04 -18.50
CA SER A 186 -1.90 9.69 -18.85
C SER A 186 -1.49 8.64 -17.80
N GLY A 187 -0.60 8.99 -16.87
CA GLY A 187 -0.29 8.26 -15.62
C GLY A 187 -1.32 8.42 -14.48
N GLU A 188 -2.37 9.24 -14.59
CA GLU A 188 -3.42 9.35 -13.57
C GLU A 188 -4.35 8.15 -13.59
N SER A 189 -4.89 7.80 -14.76
CA SER A 189 -5.83 6.69 -14.96
C SER A 189 -5.23 5.30 -14.72
N SER A 190 -3.91 5.12 -14.85
CA SER A 190 -3.30 3.80 -14.79
C SER A 190 -3.38 3.16 -13.40
N PHE A 191 -2.96 3.87 -12.34
CA PHE A 191 -2.88 3.27 -11.01
C PHE A 191 -4.26 2.96 -10.41
N SER A 192 -5.27 3.80 -10.69
CA SER A 192 -6.65 3.57 -10.28
C SER A 192 -7.30 2.41 -11.03
N ARG A 193 -7.02 2.23 -12.33
CA ARG A 193 -7.48 1.05 -13.10
C ARG A 193 -6.92 -0.25 -12.51
N PHE A 194 -5.62 -0.32 -12.22
CA PHE A 194 -5.03 -1.51 -11.58
C PHE A 194 -5.60 -1.78 -10.18
N ALA A 195 -5.76 -0.73 -9.35
CA ALA A 195 -6.35 -0.86 -8.01
C ALA A 195 -7.80 -1.36 -8.06
N SER A 196 -8.62 -0.86 -8.99
CA SER A 196 -10.03 -1.24 -9.13
C SER A 196 -10.21 -2.71 -9.49
N VAL A 197 -9.42 -3.24 -10.44
CA VAL A 197 -9.50 -4.66 -10.83
C VAL A 197 -9.01 -5.55 -9.68
N LEU A 198 -7.92 -5.16 -9.00
CA LEU A 198 -7.42 -5.86 -7.81
C LEU A 198 -8.47 -5.88 -6.68
N GLN A 199 -9.12 -4.76 -6.40
CA GLN A 199 -10.14 -4.68 -5.35
C GLN A 199 -11.37 -5.54 -5.67
N ALA A 200 -11.75 -5.69 -6.95
CA ALA A 200 -12.81 -6.60 -7.36
C ALA A 200 -12.44 -8.08 -7.10
N ALA A 201 -11.21 -8.50 -7.42
CA ALA A 201 -10.73 -9.85 -7.13
C ALA A 201 -10.58 -10.12 -5.63
N LEU A 202 -10.04 -9.17 -4.85
CA LEU A 202 -9.93 -9.26 -3.39
C LEU A 202 -11.30 -9.32 -2.68
N ARG A 203 -12.35 -8.75 -3.28
CA ARG A 203 -13.74 -8.86 -2.81
C ARG A 203 -14.47 -10.12 -3.33
N GLY A 204 -13.78 -11.03 -4.02
CA GLY A 204 -14.37 -12.26 -4.56
C GLY A 204 -15.31 -12.07 -5.76
N LEU A 205 -15.34 -10.87 -6.36
CA LEU A 205 -16.18 -10.57 -7.53
C LEU A 205 -15.56 -11.09 -8.84
N MET A 206 -14.32 -11.56 -8.81
CA MET A 206 -13.53 -12.00 -9.95
C MET A 206 -12.52 -13.08 -9.50
N PRO A 207 -12.37 -14.21 -10.21
CA PRO A 207 -11.37 -15.22 -9.89
C PRO A 207 -9.97 -14.75 -10.29
N PHE A 208 -8.93 -15.17 -9.57
CA PHE A 208 -7.55 -14.69 -9.81
C PHE A 208 -6.96 -15.00 -11.21
N PRO A 209 -7.33 -16.09 -11.91
CA PRO A 209 -6.99 -16.24 -13.33
C PRO A 209 -7.50 -15.11 -14.23
N GLU A 210 -8.70 -14.59 -13.97
CA GLU A 210 -9.28 -13.46 -14.71
C GLU A 210 -8.59 -12.14 -14.33
N LEU A 211 -8.23 -11.95 -13.06
CA LEU A 211 -7.42 -10.80 -12.60
C LEU A 211 -6.12 -10.66 -13.43
N ILE A 212 -5.46 -11.78 -13.73
CA ILE A 212 -4.20 -11.79 -14.51
C ILE A 212 -4.46 -11.42 -15.98
N LEU A 213 -5.55 -11.89 -16.58
CA LEU A 213 -5.96 -11.48 -17.95
C LEU A 213 -6.33 -9.99 -18.00
N GLN A 214 -7.02 -9.49 -16.97
CA GLN A 214 -7.33 -8.07 -16.86
C GLN A 214 -6.07 -7.22 -16.67
N PHE A 215 -5.06 -7.68 -15.93
CA PHE A 215 -3.74 -7.02 -15.88
C PHE A 215 -3.01 -7.08 -17.24
N GLU A 216 -3.05 -8.20 -17.98
CA GLU A 216 -2.52 -8.30 -19.34
C GLU A 216 -3.12 -7.22 -20.25
N ALA A 217 -4.45 -7.11 -20.23
CA ALA A 217 -5.22 -6.14 -21.02
C ALA A 217 -4.96 -4.70 -20.59
N CYS A 218 -4.98 -4.40 -19.28
CA CYS A 218 -4.66 -3.07 -18.76
C CYS A 218 -3.27 -2.59 -19.22
N CYS A 219 -2.26 -3.47 -19.18
CA CYS A 219 -0.93 -3.17 -19.70
C CYS A 219 -0.93 -2.92 -21.22
N LYS A 220 -1.68 -3.71 -21.99
CA LYS A 220 -1.77 -3.61 -23.45
C LYS A 220 -2.44 -2.30 -23.88
N ASP A 221 -3.61 -1.98 -23.33
CA ASP A 221 -4.37 -0.77 -23.62
C ASP A 221 -3.55 0.49 -23.32
N LEU A 222 -2.87 0.51 -22.17
CA LEU A 222 -1.99 1.62 -21.78
C LEU A 222 -0.75 1.72 -22.70
N ALA A 223 -0.22 0.60 -23.18
CA ALA A 223 0.87 0.60 -24.16
C ALA A 223 0.41 1.10 -25.55
N GLU A 224 -0.85 0.86 -25.93
CA GLU A 224 -1.45 1.37 -27.17
C GLU A 224 -1.70 2.87 -27.06
N HIS A 225 -2.38 3.33 -26.00
CA HIS A 225 -2.63 4.75 -25.76
C HIS A 225 -1.33 5.59 -25.67
N VAL A 226 -0.29 5.10 -24.99
CA VAL A 226 1.01 5.81 -24.91
C VAL A 226 1.75 5.82 -26.25
N ARG A 227 1.50 4.85 -27.15
CA ARG A 227 2.03 4.89 -28.53
C ARG A 227 1.30 5.92 -29.39
N GLU A 228 -0.02 6.04 -29.23
CA GLU A 228 -0.82 7.08 -29.89
C GLU A 228 -0.38 8.47 -29.43
N GLU A 229 -0.34 8.70 -28.11
CA GLU A 229 0.17 9.92 -27.45
C GLU A 229 1.58 10.31 -27.95
N ALA A 230 2.49 9.33 -28.11
CA ALA A 230 3.82 9.58 -28.65
C ALA A 230 3.83 10.11 -30.10
N THR A 231 2.83 9.76 -30.93
CA THR A 231 2.72 10.28 -32.30
C THR A 231 2.20 11.73 -32.34
N GLU A 232 1.55 12.21 -31.29
CA GLU A 232 0.96 13.56 -31.22
C GLU A 232 2.00 14.64 -30.84
N ARG A 233 2.96 14.87 -31.73
CA ARG A 233 3.85 16.07 -31.77
C ARG A 233 4.68 16.37 -30.50
N HIS A 234 5.03 15.34 -29.72
CA HIS A 234 6.01 15.43 -28.65
C HIS A 234 7.42 15.83 -29.14
N ARG A 235 8.27 16.41 -28.29
CA ARG A 235 9.69 16.61 -28.62
C ARG A 235 10.39 15.26 -28.70
N ALA A 236 11.46 15.15 -29.50
CA ALA A 236 12.17 13.88 -29.74
C ALA A 236 12.70 13.14 -28.49
N ILE A 237 12.87 13.83 -27.35
CA ILE A 237 13.23 13.21 -26.05
C ILE A 237 11.98 12.67 -25.33
N GLU A 238 10.87 13.44 -25.36
CA GLU A 238 9.58 13.05 -24.78
C GLU A 238 9.01 11.84 -25.55
N ASP A 239 9.06 11.88 -26.89
CA ASP A 239 8.73 10.76 -27.80
C ASP A 239 9.55 9.48 -27.49
N LEU A 240 10.87 9.61 -27.29
CA LEU A 240 11.72 8.48 -26.91
C LEU A 240 11.32 7.89 -25.55
N LEU A 241 11.00 8.73 -24.56
CA LEU A 241 10.56 8.32 -23.23
C LEU A 241 9.15 7.67 -23.26
N MET A 242 8.23 8.18 -24.08
CA MET A 242 6.90 7.58 -24.26
C MET A 242 7.00 6.22 -24.97
N ARG A 243 7.82 6.08 -26.03
CA ARG A 243 8.08 4.75 -26.62
C ARG A 243 8.71 3.78 -25.62
N GLN A 244 9.59 4.25 -24.73
CA GLN A 244 10.15 3.42 -23.65
C GLN A 244 9.08 3.04 -22.61
N LYS A 245 8.18 3.97 -22.22
CA LYS A 245 7.01 3.72 -21.34
C LYS A 245 6.09 2.65 -21.93
N ALA A 246 5.75 2.76 -23.22
CA ALA A 246 4.93 1.78 -23.93
C ALA A 246 5.62 0.41 -24.07
N GLN A 247 6.93 0.36 -24.33
CA GLN A 247 7.67 -0.90 -24.39
C GLN A 247 7.67 -1.61 -23.02
N MET A 248 7.96 -0.88 -21.93
CA MET A 248 7.92 -1.46 -20.57
C MET A 248 6.54 -2.01 -20.21
N LEU A 249 5.45 -1.34 -20.61
CA LEU A 249 4.08 -1.80 -20.43
C LEU A 249 3.77 -3.04 -21.30
N HIS A 250 4.29 -3.11 -22.53
CA HIS A 250 4.13 -4.28 -23.39
C HIS A 250 4.90 -5.51 -22.85
N ASP A 251 6.11 -5.31 -22.34
CA ASP A 251 6.89 -6.35 -21.66
C ASP A 251 6.23 -6.85 -20.38
N GLU A 252 5.57 -5.95 -19.63
CA GLU A 252 4.76 -6.31 -18.48
C GLU A 252 3.51 -7.11 -18.86
N SER A 253 2.81 -6.69 -19.92
CA SER A 253 1.69 -7.45 -20.52
C SER A 253 2.14 -8.87 -20.87
N ALA A 254 3.31 -9.03 -21.49
CA ALA A 254 3.90 -10.34 -21.75
C ALA A 254 4.19 -11.16 -20.48
N THR A 255 4.64 -10.53 -19.39
CA THR A 255 4.84 -11.21 -18.09
C THR A 255 3.50 -11.65 -17.45
N TRP A 256 2.45 -10.84 -17.53
CA TRP A 256 1.11 -11.26 -17.05
C TRP A 256 0.57 -12.43 -17.87
N ALA A 257 0.70 -12.37 -19.20
CA ALA A 257 0.36 -13.49 -20.08
C ALA A 257 1.11 -14.78 -19.70
N LEU A 258 2.40 -14.70 -19.32
CA LEU A 258 3.19 -15.86 -18.89
C LEU A 258 2.60 -16.48 -17.63
N ILE A 259 2.33 -15.66 -16.61
CA ILE A 259 1.77 -16.11 -15.33
C ILE A 259 0.40 -16.79 -15.55
N TRP A 260 -0.42 -16.28 -16.47
CA TRP A 260 -1.69 -16.94 -16.83
C TRP A 260 -1.49 -18.30 -17.54
N HIS A 261 -0.56 -18.42 -18.48
CA HIS A 261 -0.29 -19.72 -19.13
C HIS A 261 0.30 -20.76 -18.15
N LEU A 262 1.07 -20.31 -17.15
CA LEU A 262 1.67 -21.17 -16.13
C LEU A 262 0.68 -21.59 -15.04
N PHE A 263 -0.15 -20.68 -14.53
CA PHE A 263 -0.97 -20.88 -13.32
C PHE A 263 -2.45 -20.55 -13.48
N GLY A 264 -2.85 -19.80 -14.52
CA GLY A 264 -4.24 -19.38 -14.76
C GLY A 264 -5.14 -20.46 -15.37
N LYS A 265 -4.55 -21.53 -15.91
CA LYS A 265 -5.26 -22.74 -16.36
C LYS A 265 -4.87 -23.96 -15.54
N GLY A 266 -5.87 -24.56 -14.88
CA GLY A 266 -5.83 -25.94 -14.39
C GLY A 266 -5.80 -26.94 -15.56
N PHE A 267 -5.58 -28.23 -15.24
CA PHE A 267 -5.52 -29.29 -16.26
C PHE A 267 -6.83 -30.10 -16.40
N ASP A 268 -7.82 -29.86 -15.55
CA ASP A 268 -9.11 -30.57 -15.54
C ASP A 268 -9.91 -30.43 -16.85
N ASP A 269 -9.68 -29.37 -17.63
CA ASP A 269 -10.19 -29.22 -19.02
C ASP A 269 -9.61 -30.27 -20.01
N MET A 270 -8.74 -31.18 -19.54
CA MET A 270 -8.05 -32.21 -20.33
C MET A 270 -8.20 -33.64 -19.77
N GLU A 271 -9.31 -33.97 -19.12
CA GLU A 271 -9.69 -35.39 -18.95
C GLU A 271 -9.90 -36.02 -20.34
N LEU A 272 -8.98 -36.89 -20.78
CA LEU A 272 -9.24 -37.78 -21.92
C LEU A 272 -10.26 -38.84 -21.50
N GLU A 273 -11.39 -38.93 -22.22
CA GLU A 273 -12.21 -40.15 -22.19
C GLU A 273 -11.36 -41.35 -22.65
N ASP A 274 -11.57 -42.53 -22.04
CA ASP A 274 -10.82 -43.77 -22.30
C ASP A 274 -10.91 -44.24 -23.78
N ALA A 275 -10.07 -43.66 -24.63
CA ALA A 275 -10.01 -43.96 -26.05
C ALA A 275 -9.36 -45.34 -26.28
N VAL A 276 -10.16 -46.28 -26.83
CA VAL A 276 -9.80 -47.71 -26.94
C VAL A 276 -8.59 -48.00 -27.86
N LEU A 277 -8.09 -47.00 -28.61
CA LEU A 277 -6.89 -47.10 -29.45
C LEU A 277 -6.08 -45.79 -29.39
N SER A 278 -4.87 -45.85 -28.81
CA SER A 278 -3.93 -44.73 -28.81
C SER A 278 -3.26 -44.54 -30.18
N THR A 279 -3.11 -43.29 -30.61
CA THR A 279 -2.22 -42.89 -31.73
C THR A 279 -1.02 -42.12 -31.18
N SER A 280 0.04 -41.90 -31.96
CA SER A 280 1.21 -41.16 -31.45
C SER A 280 0.93 -39.70 -31.07
N GLN A 281 -0.22 -39.15 -31.50
CA GLN A 281 -0.69 -37.85 -31.04
C GLN A 281 -1.38 -37.93 -29.66
N HIS A 282 -2.13 -39.00 -29.37
CA HIS A 282 -2.72 -39.21 -28.05
C HIS A 282 -1.63 -39.44 -27.00
N GLU A 283 -0.73 -40.41 -27.24
CA GLU A 283 0.39 -40.72 -26.32
C GLU A 283 1.30 -39.52 -26.05
N ALA A 284 1.45 -38.62 -27.04
CA ALA A 284 2.18 -37.36 -26.87
C ALA A 284 1.42 -36.32 -26.02
N CYS A 285 0.09 -36.26 -26.10
CA CYS A 285 -0.74 -35.44 -25.22
C CYS A 285 -0.76 -36.01 -23.79
N ASP A 286 -0.86 -37.33 -23.63
CA ASP A 286 -0.79 -38.02 -22.32
C ASP A 286 0.54 -37.73 -21.62
N PHE A 287 1.65 -37.84 -22.35
CA PHE A 287 2.99 -37.50 -21.85
C PHE A 287 3.11 -36.01 -21.45
N ILE A 288 2.64 -35.08 -22.27
CA ILE A 288 2.66 -33.63 -21.94
C ILE A 288 1.77 -33.30 -20.73
N SER A 289 0.71 -34.07 -20.51
CA SER A 289 -0.17 -33.90 -19.35
C SER A 289 0.46 -34.44 -18.06
N THR A 290 1.20 -35.56 -18.18
CA THR A 290 1.77 -36.30 -17.05
C THR A 290 3.15 -35.81 -16.61
N ASP A 291 4.04 -35.46 -17.54
CA ASP A 291 5.39 -34.99 -17.21
C ASP A 291 5.44 -33.48 -16.98
N ALA A 292 5.82 -33.07 -15.78
CA ALA A 292 5.89 -31.67 -15.37
C ALA A 292 6.84 -30.80 -16.23
N THR A 293 7.90 -31.37 -16.80
CA THR A 293 8.87 -30.64 -17.64
C THR A 293 8.28 -30.42 -19.03
N ALA A 294 7.66 -31.44 -19.61
CA ALA A 294 6.94 -31.35 -20.87
C ALA A 294 5.73 -30.40 -20.76
N GLN A 295 4.96 -30.48 -19.67
CA GLN A 295 3.84 -29.59 -19.38
C GLN A 295 4.28 -28.12 -19.31
N LEU A 296 5.35 -27.83 -18.57
CA LEU A 296 5.94 -26.49 -18.46
C LEU A 296 6.44 -25.97 -19.82
N CYS A 297 7.15 -26.81 -20.57
CA CYS A 297 7.64 -26.43 -21.91
C CYS A 297 6.48 -26.16 -22.87
N PHE A 298 5.41 -26.95 -22.83
CA PHE A 298 4.20 -26.72 -23.63
C PHE A 298 3.51 -25.39 -23.27
N ARG A 299 3.32 -25.11 -21.97
CA ARG A 299 2.77 -23.83 -21.48
C ARG A 299 3.62 -22.63 -21.96
N ILE A 300 4.95 -22.72 -21.90
CA ILE A 300 5.88 -21.68 -22.38
C ILE A 300 5.79 -21.51 -23.91
N VAL A 301 5.73 -22.60 -24.68
CA VAL A 301 5.57 -22.54 -26.15
C VAL A 301 4.25 -21.87 -26.51
N LYS A 302 3.14 -22.23 -25.86
CA LYS A 302 1.82 -21.64 -26.11
C LYS A 302 1.75 -20.16 -25.72
N TRP A 303 2.43 -19.75 -24.66
CA TRP A 303 2.61 -18.34 -24.32
C TRP A 303 3.32 -17.57 -25.44
N LEU A 304 4.47 -18.06 -25.91
CA LEU A 304 5.26 -17.42 -26.98
C LEU A 304 4.50 -17.37 -28.32
N GLU A 305 3.83 -18.46 -28.70
CA GLU A 305 2.96 -18.51 -29.88
C GLU A 305 1.80 -17.50 -29.76
N GLY A 306 1.19 -17.41 -28.57
CA GLY A 306 0.12 -16.46 -28.26
C GLY A 306 0.56 -14.99 -28.36
N LEU A 307 1.75 -14.65 -27.85
CA LEU A 307 2.31 -13.29 -28.00
C LEU A 307 2.52 -12.93 -29.47
N ILE A 308 3.13 -13.81 -30.26
CA ILE A 308 3.44 -13.56 -31.67
C ILE A 308 2.14 -13.53 -32.50
N SER A 309 1.14 -14.37 -32.20
CA SER A 309 -0.17 -14.29 -32.84
C SER A 309 -0.88 -12.96 -32.54
N LYS A 310 -0.93 -12.54 -31.27
CA LYS A 310 -1.52 -11.25 -30.87
C LYS A 310 -0.82 -10.08 -31.56
N ALA A 311 0.50 -10.13 -31.71
CA ALA A 311 1.26 -9.13 -32.45
C ALA A 311 0.91 -9.11 -33.95
N LEU A 312 0.80 -10.28 -34.60
CA LEU A 312 0.41 -10.37 -36.02
C LEU A 312 -1.02 -9.86 -36.27
N ASP A 313 -1.97 -10.11 -35.37
CA ASP A 313 -3.34 -9.61 -35.52
C ASP A 313 -3.44 -8.08 -35.33
N LEU A 314 -2.65 -7.50 -34.42
CA LEU A 314 -2.49 -6.04 -34.34
C LEU A 314 -1.87 -5.47 -35.62
N ASP A 315 -0.82 -6.10 -36.12
CA ASP A 315 -0.12 -5.62 -37.32
C ASP A 315 -1.02 -5.68 -38.57
N LYS A 316 -1.87 -6.71 -38.64
CA LYS A 316 -2.93 -6.89 -39.64
C LYS A 316 -4.02 -5.82 -39.57
N GLN A 317 -4.35 -5.31 -38.39
CA GLN A 317 -5.28 -4.20 -38.21
C GLN A 317 -4.68 -2.87 -38.68
N HIS A 318 -3.40 -2.60 -38.35
CA HIS A 318 -2.76 -1.30 -38.61
C HIS A 318 -2.19 -1.16 -40.02
N LYS A 319 -1.57 -2.22 -40.57
CA LYS A 319 -0.87 -2.19 -41.87
C LYS A 319 -1.60 -2.93 -42.98
N GLY A 320 -2.74 -3.56 -42.68
CA GLY A 320 -3.46 -4.42 -43.60
C GLY A 320 -2.89 -5.83 -43.69
N TRP A 321 -3.36 -6.60 -44.67
CA TRP A 321 -3.10 -8.04 -44.74
C TRP A 321 -1.75 -8.37 -45.40
N TYR A 322 -0.75 -8.74 -44.58
CA TYR A 322 0.57 -9.24 -45.02
C TYR A 322 0.46 -10.48 -45.92
N ALA A 323 0.04 -11.61 -45.36
CA ALA A 323 -0.02 -12.94 -45.98
C ALA A 323 -1.15 -13.10 -47.03
N GLY A 324 -1.24 -12.17 -47.98
CA GLY A 324 -2.40 -12.06 -48.90
C GLY A 324 -2.28 -10.99 -49.99
N SER A 325 -1.35 -10.03 -49.87
CA SER A 325 -0.96 -9.18 -51.02
C SER A 325 -0.06 -9.91 -52.03
N TYR A 326 0.34 -11.16 -51.75
CA TYR A 326 1.00 -12.03 -52.71
C TYR A 326 0.06 -12.30 -53.88
N LEU A 327 0.32 -11.64 -55.01
CA LEU A 327 -0.29 -11.98 -56.29
C LEU A 327 -0.10 -13.49 -56.54
N GLN A 328 -1.19 -14.14 -56.94
CA GLN A 328 -1.49 -15.59 -57.05
C GLN A 328 -0.59 -16.39 -58.03
N LYS A 329 0.68 -16.00 -58.11
CA LYS A 329 1.57 -16.13 -59.27
C LYS A 329 3.06 -16.05 -58.90
N LEU A 330 3.43 -15.51 -57.72
CA LEU A 330 4.83 -15.16 -57.40
C LEU A 330 5.71 -16.37 -57.05
N GLY A 331 5.23 -17.31 -56.22
CA GLY A 331 6.00 -18.49 -55.78
C GLY A 331 6.18 -19.61 -56.83
N VAL A 332 6.24 -19.26 -58.12
CA VAL A 332 6.29 -20.19 -59.28
C VAL A 332 7.45 -19.84 -60.23
N TRP A 333 8.53 -19.26 -59.67
CA TRP A 333 9.84 -18.98 -60.30
C TRP A 333 9.75 -18.51 -61.76
N ARG A 334 9.04 -17.39 -61.98
CA ARG A 334 8.62 -16.96 -63.32
C ARG A 334 9.77 -16.38 -64.14
N GLN A 335 10.64 -15.60 -63.49
CA GLN A 335 11.76 -14.93 -64.15
C GLN A 335 12.90 -15.93 -64.42
N THR A 336 13.05 -16.93 -63.56
CA THR A 336 13.89 -18.11 -63.71
C THR A 336 13.39 -18.97 -64.87
N GLN A 337 12.09 -19.29 -64.93
CA GLN A 337 11.47 -19.97 -66.09
C GLN A 337 11.70 -19.20 -67.40
N HIS A 338 11.62 -17.86 -67.36
CA HIS A 338 11.85 -17.02 -68.53
C HIS A 338 13.33 -17.01 -68.95
N SER A 339 14.25 -17.03 -67.99
CA SER A 339 15.71 -17.08 -68.20
C SER A 339 16.16 -18.41 -68.80
N ILE A 340 15.66 -19.53 -68.27
CA ILE A 340 15.87 -20.89 -68.82
C ILE A 340 15.38 -20.94 -70.27
N ARG A 341 14.15 -20.49 -70.53
CA ARG A 341 13.54 -20.50 -71.89
C ARG A 341 14.28 -19.62 -72.90
N LYS A 342 14.97 -18.56 -72.46
CA LYS A 342 15.77 -17.68 -73.33
C LYS A 342 17.15 -18.25 -73.67
N MET A 343 17.56 -19.39 -73.09
CA MET A 343 18.90 -19.97 -73.22
C MET A 343 20.03 -18.96 -72.93
N VAL A 344 19.82 -18.04 -71.98
CA VAL A 344 20.88 -17.19 -71.45
C VAL A 344 21.73 -18.06 -70.52
N GLY A 345 22.66 -18.81 -71.13
CA GLY A 345 23.45 -19.86 -70.50
C GLY A 345 24.42 -19.35 -69.44
N ASN A 346 23.88 -19.04 -68.26
CA ASN A 346 24.62 -18.62 -67.10
C ASN A 346 24.73 -19.82 -66.15
N ALA A 347 25.94 -20.40 -66.00
CA ALA A 347 26.19 -21.66 -65.31
C ALA A 347 25.96 -21.64 -63.77
N VAL A 348 25.31 -20.60 -63.28
CA VAL A 348 25.00 -20.34 -61.86
C VAL A 348 23.48 -20.46 -61.60
N LEU A 349 22.63 -20.44 -62.65
CA LEU A 349 21.17 -20.55 -62.52
C LEU A 349 20.71 -22.01 -62.62
N VAL A 350 19.63 -22.36 -61.91
CA VAL A 350 18.95 -23.67 -62.04
C VAL A 350 18.45 -23.91 -63.46
N GLN A 351 18.41 -25.19 -63.86
CA GLN A 351 17.97 -25.63 -65.19
C GLN A 351 16.57 -26.27 -65.17
N HIS A 352 16.14 -26.77 -64.01
CA HIS A 352 14.81 -27.31 -63.78
C HIS A 352 13.99 -26.41 -62.83
N LEU A 353 12.69 -26.71 -62.70
CA LEU A 353 11.69 -25.90 -61.97
C LEU A 353 10.88 -26.75 -60.98
N ASP A 354 11.45 -27.87 -60.54
CA ASP A 354 10.95 -28.71 -59.47
C ASP A 354 11.56 -28.29 -58.10
N PRO A 355 10.87 -28.51 -56.97
CA PRO A 355 11.19 -27.83 -55.71
C PRO A 355 12.59 -28.12 -55.14
N ASP A 356 13.19 -29.27 -55.47
CA ASP A 356 14.54 -29.63 -55.03
C ASP A 356 15.65 -29.15 -55.98
N ALA A 357 15.32 -28.56 -57.15
CA ALA A 357 16.31 -28.13 -58.14
C ALA A 357 17.42 -27.24 -57.57
N PRO A 358 17.16 -26.21 -56.73
CA PRO A 358 18.22 -25.36 -56.17
C PRO A 358 19.24 -26.17 -55.34
N SER A 359 18.77 -27.04 -54.44
CA SER A 359 19.64 -27.85 -53.58
C SER A 359 20.29 -29.04 -54.30
N ARG A 360 19.62 -29.60 -55.32
CA ARG A 360 20.10 -30.72 -56.15
C ARG A 360 21.18 -30.28 -57.13
N GLU A 361 20.97 -29.14 -57.79
CA GLU A 361 21.88 -28.61 -58.81
C GLU A 361 22.96 -27.69 -58.20
N ARG A 362 22.78 -27.26 -56.93
CA ARG A 362 23.63 -26.28 -56.24
C ARG A 362 23.77 -24.99 -57.04
N ALA A 363 22.67 -24.59 -57.65
CA ALA A 363 22.50 -23.43 -58.50
C ALA A 363 21.33 -22.58 -57.95
N ARG A 364 21.33 -21.29 -58.26
CA ARG A 364 20.36 -20.35 -57.68
C ARG A 364 19.18 -20.05 -58.60
N LEU A 365 18.13 -19.49 -58.01
CA LEU A 365 17.05 -18.84 -58.76
C LEU A 365 17.54 -17.52 -59.37
N GLN A 366 16.74 -16.91 -60.22
CA GLN A 366 16.96 -15.52 -60.61
C GLN A 366 16.60 -14.58 -59.44
N GLU A 367 17.34 -13.48 -59.31
CA GLU A 367 17.35 -12.58 -58.13
C GLU A 367 15.97 -12.02 -57.72
N GLU A 368 15.06 -11.75 -58.66
CA GLU A 368 13.68 -11.32 -58.36
C GLU A 368 12.87 -12.48 -57.76
N ASP A 369 12.96 -13.68 -58.35
CA ASP A 369 12.29 -14.87 -57.80
C ASP A 369 12.89 -15.28 -56.45
N GLN A 370 14.21 -15.13 -56.25
CA GLN A 370 14.89 -15.43 -54.99
C GLN A 370 14.43 -14.50 -53.86
N ASN A 371 14.35 -13.20 -54.12
CA ASN A 371 13.86 -12.23 -53.13
C ASN A 371 12.39 -12.52 -52.76
N LEU A 372 11.54 -12.80 -53.75
CA LEU A 372 10.13 -13.17 -53.53
C LEU A 372 9.97 -14.48 -52.75
N GLU A 373 10.87 -15.44 -52.94
CA GLU A 373 10.94 -16.69 -52.20
C GLU A 373 11.33 -16.42 -50.73
N GLU A 374 12.34 -15.59 -50.48
CA GLU A 374 12.78 -15.22 -49.12
C GLU A 374 11.74 -14.41 -48.34
N GLU A 375 11.04 -13.46 -48.96
CA GLU A 375 9.93 -12.72 -48.34
C GLU A 375 8.78 -13.68 -47.95
N LEU A 376 8.40 -14.59 -48.85
CA LEU A 376 7.36 -15.59 -48.60
C LEU A 376 7.76 -16.54 -47.45
N LEU A 377 9.03 -16.92 -47.37
CA LEU A 377 9.57 -17.76 -46.31
C LEU A 377 9.65 -17.03 -44.95
N ASP A 378 9.94 -15.73 -44.91
CA ASP A 378 9.88 -14.92 -43.68
C ASP A 378 8.43 -14.82 -43.14
N ASP A 379 7.44 -14.69 -44.02
CA ASP A 379 6.01 -14.72 -43.63
C ASP A 379 5.55 -16.11 -43.16
N ILE A 380 5.98 -17.20 -43.81
CA ILE A 380 5.75 -18.57 -43.32
C ILE A 380 6.41 -18.76 -41.94
N TRP A 381 7.64 -18.26 -41.75
CA TRP A 381 8.37 -18.31 -40.47
C TRP A 381 7.66 -17.53 -39.35
N LYS A 382 7.07 -16.36 -39.63
CA LYS A 382 6.21 -15.62 -38.68
C LYS A 382 4.97 -16.44 -38.28
N LEU A 383 4.26 -17.01 -39.26
CA LEU A 383 3.04 -17.78 -39.02
C LEU A 383 3.31 -19.06 -38.23
N LEU A 384 4.43 -19.75 -38.48
CA LEU A 384 4.84 -20.92 -37.68
C LEU A 384 5.20 -20.54 -36.24
N ARG A 385 5.92 -19.44 -36.02
CA ARG A 385 6.20 -18.92 -34.66
C ARG A 385 4.96 -18.46 -33.90
N ALA A 386 3.88 -18.13 -34.60
CA ALA A 386 2.58 -17.80 -34.01
C ALA A 386 1.68 -19.03 -33.74
N GLY A 387 2.14 -20.26 -34.05
CA GLY A 387 1.31 -21.47 -34.00
C GLY A 387 0.23 -21.55 -35.11
N ARG A 388 0.21 -20.60 -36.05
CA ARG A 388 -0.83 -20.46 -37.10
C ARG A 388 -0.55 -21.35 -38.31
N LEU A 389 -0.32 -22.63 -38.06
CA LEU A 389 0.15 -23.60 -39.07
C LEU A 389 -0.76 -23.68 -40.31
N GLU A 390 -2.08 -23.69 -40.14
CA GLU A 390 -2.98 -23.80 -41.30
C GLU A 390 -3.02 -22.51 -42.15
N GLU A 391 -2.76 -21.34 -41.56
CA GLU A 391 -2.55 -20.11 -42.34
C GLU A 391 -1.21 -20.15 -43.09
N ALA A 392 -0.15 -20.73 -42.52
CA ALA A 392 1.11 -20.96 -43.23
C ALA A 392 0.94 -21.96 -44.40
N ARG A 393 0.17 -23.04 -44.21
CA ARG A 393 -0.20 -23.99 -45.27
C ARG A 393 -1.05 -23.32 -46.34
N GLN A 394 -2.03 -22.50 -45.96
CA GLN A 394 -2.89 -21.78 -46.91
C GLN A 394 -2.11 -20.70 -47.69
N LEU A 395 -1.16 -20.00 -47.05
CA LEU A 395 -0.23 -19.09 -47.72
C LEU A 395 0.57 -19.83 -48.80
N CYS A 396 1.20 -20.96 -48.45
CA CYS A 396 1.89 -21.84 -49.41
C CYS A 396 0.99 -22.25 -50.60
N ARG A 397 -0.26 -22.69 -50.33
CA ARG A 397 -1.24 -23.03 -51.39
C ARG A 397 -1.54 -21.82 -52.28
N SER A 398 -1.73 -20.63 -51.70
CA SER A 398 -2.08 -19.40 -52.43
C SER A 398 -0.93 -18.84 -53.29
N ALA A 399 0.31 -19.00 -52.84
CA ALA A 399 1.52 -18.60 -53.56
C ALA A 399 1.81 -19.49 -54.79
N GLY A 400 1.16 -20.66 -54.89
CA GLY A 400 1.36 -21.65 -55.94
C GLY A 400 2.26 -22.82 -55.54
N GLN A 401 2.53 -23.01 -54.24
CA GLN A 401 3.48 -23.98 -53.69
C GLN A 401 2.80 -25.07 -52.83
N PRO A 402 1.88 -25.89 -53.39
CA PRO A 402 1.16 -26.90 -52.62
C PRO A 402 2.07 -28.01 -52.05
N TRP A 403 3.26 -28.23 -52.63
CA TRP A 403 4.26 -29.15 -52.07
C TRP A 403 4.73 -28.71 -50.68
N ARG A 404 4.95 -27.40 -50.46
CA ARG A 404 5.36 -26.87 -49.15
C ARG A 404 4.21 -26.90 -48.14
N ALA A 405 2.97 -26.70 -48.60
CA ALA A 405 1.78 -26.91 -47.77
C ALA A 405 1.61 -28.37 -47.31
N ALA A 406 2.09 -29.35 -48.11
CA ALA A 406 2.10 -30.76 -47.75
C ALA A 406 3.26 -31.11 -46.80
N THR A 407 4.49 -30.65 -47.07
CA THR A 407 5.65 -30.92 -46.18
C THR A 407 5.47 -30.33 -44.79
N LEU A 408 4.75 -29.20 -44.64
CA LEU A 408 4.37 -28.61 -43.36
C LEU A 408 3.25 -29.36 -42.60
N GLY A 409 2.45 -30.20 -43.28
CA GLY A 409 1.41 -31.01 -42.61
C GLY A 409 1.96 -32.29 -41.97
N GLY A 410 2.96 -32.92 -42.61
CA GLY A 410 3.60 -34.13 -42.11
C GLY A 410 2.68 -35.33 -42.06
N CYS A 411 2.02 -35.57 -40.92
CA CYS A 411 1.18 -36.74 -40.65
C CYS A 411 -0.32 -36.44 -40.49
N GLY A 412 -0.76 -35.19 -40.65
CA GLY A 412 -2.18 -34.82 -40.55
C GLY A 412 -2.48 -33.39 -41.01
N ASP A 413 -3.76 -33.05 -41.14
CA ASP A 413 -4.15 -31.68 -41.53
C ASP A 413 -3.96 -30.66 -40.39
N LEU A 414 -3.72 -31.16 -39.17
CA LEU A 414 -3.51 -30.37 -37.94
C LEU A 414 -2.03 -30.32 -37.49
N GLY A 415 -1.13 -31.04 -38.19
CA GLY A 415 0.31 -30.90 -38.05
C GLY A 415 1.02 -31.88 -37.10
N PRO A 416 2.31 -31.59 -36.78
CA PRO A 416 3.23 -32.55 -36.14
C PRO A 416 3.38 -32.38 -34.62
N SER A 417 2.95 -31.23 -34.09
CA SER A 417 3.00 -30.86 -32.69
C SER A 417 1.73 -31.35 -31.98
N PRO A 418 1.84 -32.05 -30.84
CA PRO A 418 0.67 -32.40 -30.04
C PRO A 418 -0.08 -31.14 -29.58
N SER A 419 -1.41 -31.19 -29.56
CA SER A 419 -2.26 -30.13 -29.02
C SER A 419 -3.52 -30.74 -28.40
N PRO A 420 -3.95 -30.31 -27.20
CA PRO A 420 -5.19 -30.79 -26.56
C PRO A 420 -6.45 -30.50 -27.39
N ASP A 421 -6.45 -29.41 -28.17
CA ASP A 421 -7.59 -28.99 -29.01
C ASP A 421 -8.01 -30.05 -30.07
N MET A 422 -7.15 -31.06 -30.30
CA MET A 422 -7.38 -32.20 -31.18
C MET A 422 -8.56 -33.06 -30.72
N LEU A 423 -8.69 -33.26 -29.40
CA LEU A 423 -9.68 -34.18 -28.80
C LEU A 423 -11.14 -33.74 -29.06
N ILE A 424 -11.34 -32.45 -29.34
CA ILE A 424 -12.65 -31.83 -29.58
C ILE A 424 -12.98 -31.79 -31.09
N ARG A 425 -12.02 -32.05 -31.99
CA ARG A 425 -12.19 -31.94 -33.46
C ARG A 425 -12.59 -33.26 -34.13
N ASP A 426 -13.86 -33.60 -33.93
CA ASP A 426 -14.53 -34.79 -34.43
C ASP A 426 -14.24 -35.16 -35.92
N GLY A 427 -13.83 -36.42 -36.13
CA GLY A 427 -14.16 -37.21 -37.33
C GLY A 427 -13.38 -37.03 -38.64
N LYS A 428 -12.36 -36.16 -38.75
CA LYS A 428 -11.77 -35.83 -40.08
C LYS A 428 -10.58 -36.67 -40.58
N ASP A 429 -9.68 -37.14 -39.72
CA ASP A 429 -8.41 -37.78 -40.13
C ASP A 429 -8.39 -39.32 -39.98
N VAL A 430 -9.56 -39.98 -39.98
CA VAL A 430 -9.72 -41.44 -39.82
C VAL A 430 -8.83 -42.25 -40.77
N ALA A 431 -8.63 -41.77 -42.00
CA ALA A 431 -7.77 -42.44 -42.98
C ALA A 431 -6.28 -42.38 -42.62
N LEU A 432 -5.81 -41.29 -42.01
CA LEU A 432 -4.41 -41.15 -41.58
C LEU A 432 -4.16 -41.89 -40.25
N GLN A 433 -5.15 -41.91 -39.36
CA GLN A 433 -5.13 -42.75 -38.15
C GLN A 433 -5.04 -44.24 -38.50
N ALA A 434 -5.84 -44.72 -39.47
CA ALA A 434 -5.75 -46.08 -39.98
C ALA A 434 -4.37 -46.38 -40.60
N VAL A 435 -3.84 -45.47 -41.40
CA VAL A 435 -2.51 -45.59 -42.03
C VAL A 435 -1.37 -45.60 -41.00
N GLU A 436 -1.48 -44.88 -39.88
CA GLU A 436 -0.55 -44.99 -38.75
C GLU A 436 -0.66 -46.36 -38.06
N LEU A 437 -1.88 -46.81 -37.75
CA LEU A 437 -2.12 -48.11 -37.11
C LEU A 437 -1.61 -49.29 -37.96
N GLU A 438 -1.75 -49.22 -39.29
CA GLU A 438 -1.19 -50.21 -40.23
C GLU A 438 0.35 -50.13 -40.36
N SER A 439 0.92 -48.93 -40.28
CA SER A 439 2.38 -48.71 -40.44
C SER A 439 3.19 -48.84 -39.14
N GLY A 440 2.52 -48.90 -38.00
CA GLY A 440 3.13 -48.82 -36.68
C GLY A 440 3.21 -47.38 -36.14
N ILE A 441 2.78 -47.23 -34.88
CA ILE A 441 2.69 -45.95 -34.17
C ILE A 441 4.02 -45.19 -34.20
N SER A 442 3.93 -43.88 -34.49
CA SER A 442 5.08 -42.96 -34.63
C SER A 442 6.13 -43.33 -35.69
N HIS A 443 5.93 -44.38 -36.53
CA HIS A 443 6.92 -44.76 -37.55
C HIS A 443 7.02 -43.70 -38.66
N GLN A 444 5.89 -43.32 -39.25
CA GLN A 444 5.86 -42.31 -40.32
C GLN A 444 6.31 -40.92 -39.83
N ARG A 445 5.93 -40.56 -38.59
CA ARG A 445 6.31 -39.29 -37.95
C ARG A 445 7.82 -39.16 -37.77
N ARG A 446 8.50 -40.25 -37.35
CA ARG A 446 9.97 -40.33 -37.30
C ARG A 446 10.61 -40.14 -38.68
N LEU A 447 10.14 -40.84 -39.71
CA LEU A 447 10.66 -40.74 -41.08
C LEU A 447 10.49 -39.32 -41.66
N TRP A 448 9.32 -38.70 -41.48
CA TRP A 448 9.06 -37.34 -41.95
C TRP A 448 9.96 -36.29 -41.25
N LYS A 449 10.14 -36.38 -39.92
CA LYS A 449 11.07 -35.50 -39.19
C LYS A 449 12.53 -35.73 -39.61
N TRP A 450 12.95 -36.97 -39.88
CA TRP A 450 14.29 -37.26 -40.43
C TRP A 450 14.49 -36.64 -41.82
N ALA A 451 13.46 -36.67 -42.68
CA ALA A 451 13.48 -35.98 -43.97
C ALA A 451 13.59 -34.46 -43.80
N CYS A 452 12.87 -33.86 -42.84
CA CYS A 452 12.98 -32.43 -42.52
C CYS A 452 14.38 -32.04 -42.01
N PHE A 453 15.00 -32.86 -41.14
CA PHE A 453 16.40 -32.68 -40.75
C PHE A 453 17.33 -32.70 -41.96
N SER A 454 17.20 -33.73 -42.81
CA SER A 454 18.00 -33.91 -44.02
C SER A 454 17.84 -32.76 -45.03
N ALA A 455 16.64 -32.16 -45.13
CA ALA A 455 16.39 -30.96 -45.91
C ALA A 455 17.06 -29.73 -45.29
N SER A 456 16.88 -29.50 -43.98
CA SER A 456 17.40 -28.32 -43.27
C SER A 456 18.93 -28.16 -43.38
N GLU A 457 19.69 -29.27 -43.34
CA GLU A 457 21.15 -29.22 -43.49
C GLU A 457 21.56 -29.00 -44.95
N ARG A 458 20.93 -29.67 -45.94
CA ARG A 458 21.26 -29.53 -47.38
C ARG A 458 20.93 -28.14 -47.93
N ILE A 459 19.80 -27.56 -47.53
CA ILE A 459 19.41 -26.20 -47.93
C ILE A 459 20.45 -25.20 -47.41
N ALA A 460 20.89 -25.39 -46.16
CA ALA A 460 21.95 -24.57 -45.55
C ALA A 460 23.40 -24.96 -45.95
N GLU A 461 23.58 -25.79 -46.99
CA GLU A 461 24.82 -25.99 -47.75
C GLU A 461 24.77 -25.33 -49.15
N SER A 462 23.64 -24.72 -49.53
CA SER A 462 23.46 -24.10 -50.85
C SER A 462 24.18 -22.74 -50.94
N PRO A 463 24.66 -22.33 -52.13
CA PRO A 463 25.51 -21.13 -52.27
C PRO A 463 24.77 -19.81 -51.98
N ASP A 464 23.46 -19.78 -52.23
CA ASP A 464 22.56 -18.72 -51.77
C ASP A 464 21.86 -19.26 -50.51
N GLU A 465 22.20 -18.71 -49.34
CA GLU A 465 21.71 -19.20 -48.04
C GLU A 465 20.23 -18.86 -47.81
N SER A 466 19.30 -19.74 -48.23
CA SER A 466 17.87 -19.65 -47.87
C SER A 466 17.67 -19.96 -46.37
N ARG A 467 18.03 -19.00 -45.52
CA ARG A 467 18.06 -19.14 -44.05
C ARG A 467 16.69 -19.45 -43.47
N TYR A 468 15.64 -18.82 -44.00
CA TYR A 468 14.28 -19.06 -43.56
C TYR A 468 13.76 -20.45 -43.96
N GLU A 469 14.06 -20.96 -45.15
CA GLU A 469 13.63 -22.32 -45.52
C GLU A 469 14.36 -23.39 -44.69
N ALA A 470 15.67 -23.22 -44.47
CA ALA A 470 16.43 -24.08 -43.57
C ALA A 470 15.83 -24.06 -42.15
N ALA A 471 15.46 -22.88 -41.62
CA ALA A 471 14.83 -22.73 -40.32
C ALA A 471 13.41 -23.34 -40.27
N ILE A 472 12.62 -23.22 -41.34
CA ILE A 472 11.27 -23.81 -41.45
C ILE A 472 11.32 -25.33 -41.38
N TYR A 473 12.23 -26.00 -42.10
CA TYR A 473 12.39 -27.46 -41.99
C TYR A 473 13.04 -27.87 -40.66
N ALA A 474 13.98 -27.07 -40.13
CA ALA A 474 14.59 -27.31 -38.82
C ALA A 474 13.59 -27.25 -37.66
N THR A 475 12.58 -26.38 -37.77
CA THR A 475 11.46 -26.24 -36.80
C THR A 475 10.66 -27.52 -36.62
N GLN A 476 10.64 -28.38 -37.64
CA GLN A 476 9.87 -29.63 -37.64
C GLN A 476 10.64 -30.81 -37.01
N CYS A 477 11.94 -30.67 -36.79
CA CYS A 477 12.81 -31.75 -36.33
C CYS A 477 13.71 -31.37 -35.12
N GLY A 478 13.58 -30.16 -34.57
CA GLY A 478 14.37 -29.70 -33.42
C GLY A 478 15.82 -29.30 -33.75
N ASN A 479 16.12 -28.94 -35.01
CA ASN A 479 17.49 -28.58 -35.42
C ASN A 479 17.81 -27.10 -35.12
N THR A 480 17.88 -26.76 -33.83
CA THR A 480 18.14 -25.39 -33.31
C THR A 480 19.31 -24.67 -34.00
N ARG A 481 20.34 -25.39 -34.45
CA ARG A 481 21.51 -24.89 -35.18
C ARG A 481 21.13 -24.06 -36.42
N ARG A 482 20.01 -24.40 -37.07
CA ARG A 482 19.50 -23.70 -38.26
C ARG A 482 18.33 -22.76 -37.94
N MET A 483 17.71 -22.88 -36.76
CA MET A 483 16.65 -21.96 -36.29
C MET A 483 17.20 -20.70 -35.62
N LEU A 484 18.23 -20.83 -34.76
CA LEU A 484 18.77 -19.71 -33.99
C LEU A 484 19.34 -18.56 -34.85
N PRO A 485 20.02 -18.79 -36.00
CA PRO A 485 20.53 -17.71 -36.85
C PRO A 485 19.46 -16.77 -37.46
N VAL A 486 18.18 -17.16 -37.50
CA VAL A 486 17.07 -16.27 -37.91
C VAL A 486 16.32 -15.64 -36.73
N CYS A 487 16.62 -16.04 -35.49
CA CYS A 487 16.01 -15.48 -34.28
C CYS A 487 16.73 -14.19 -33.86
N ARG A 488 16.14 -13.02 -34.13
CA ARG A 488 16.73 -11.71 -33.82
C ARG A 488 16.33 -11.15 -32.45
N ASP A 489 15.15 -11.55 -31.99
CA ASP A 489 14.47 -11.25 -30.73
C ASP A 489 14.52 -12.44 -29.75
N TRP A 490 14.30 -12.16 -28.46
CA TRP A 490 14.46 -13.15 -27.39
C TRP A 490 13.36 -14.22 -27.41
N GLU A 491 12.14 -13.80 -27.76
CA GLU A 491 10.94 -14.60 -27.85
C GLU A 491 11.10 -15.71 -28.89
N SER A 492 11.60 -15.38 -30.08
CA SER A 492 11.89 -16.36 -31.13
C SER A 492 12.99 -17.33 -30.73
N ALA A 493 14.07 -16.85 -30.10
CA ALA A 493 15.17 -17.70 -29.68
C ALA A 493 14.76 -18.64 -28.53
N CYS A 494 13.95 -18.14 -27.59
CA CYS A 494 13.37 -18.92 -26.51
C CYS A 494 12.41 -19.98 -27.07
N TRP A 495 11.47 -19.59 -27.94
CA TRP A 495 10.53 -20.50 -28.60
C TRP A 495 11.27 -21.59 -29.37
N ALA A 496 12.32 -21.23 -30.13
CA ALA A 496 13.11 -22.18 -30.90
C ALA A 496 13.76 -23.26 -30.02
N ILE A 497 14.30 -22.90 -28.86
CA ILE A 497 14.93 -23.86 -27.93
C ILE A 497 13.86 -24.67 -27.18
N VAL A 498 12.82 -24.04 -26.63
CA VAL A 498 11.80 -24.72 -25.83
C VAL A 498 10.93 -25.65 -26.69
N LYS A 499 10.49 -25.23 -27.87
CA LYS A 499 9.74 -26.07 -28.83
C LYS A 499 10.58 -27.26 -29.29
N SER A 500 11.85 -27.03 -29.62
CA SER A 500 12.79 -28.10 -29.98
C SER A 500 12.92 -29.13 -28.85
N TRP A 501 13.09 -28.67 -27.61
CA TRP A 501 13.28 -29.55 -26.47
C TRP A 501 12.01 -30.33 -26.10
N LEU A 502 10.85 -29.68 -26.15
CA LEU A 502 9.54 -30.32 -25.98
C LEU A 502 9.34 -31.42 -27.02
N GLU A 503 9.59 -31.11 -28.30
CA GLU A 503 9.42 -32.08 -29.38
C GLU A 503 10.39 -33.26 -29.27
N VAL A 504 11.66 -33.03 -28.93
CA VAL A 504 12.61 -34.13 -28.75
C VAL A 504 12.26 -35.00 -27.53
N GLN A 505 11.72 -34.42 -26.45
CA GLN A 505 11.22 -35.20 -25.31
C GLN A 505 10.02 -36.10 -25.71
N VAL A 506 9.04 -35.54 -26.43
CA VAL A 506 7.92 -36.30 -27.01
C VAL A 506 8.41 -37.39 -27.96
N ASP A 507 9.36 -37.07 -28.85
CA ASP A 507 9.90 -38.01 -29.84
C ASP A 507 10.69 -39.16 -29.16
N MET A 508 11.37 -38.88 -28.05
CA MET A 508 12.05 -39.88 -27.21
C MET A 508 11.07 -40.77 -26.45
N GLU A 509 9.99 -40.23 -25.89
CA GLU A 509 9.00 -41.03 -25.16
C GLU A 509 8.20 -41.94 -26.11
N LEU A 510 7.76 -41.43 -27.27
CA LEU A 510 7.13 -42.27 -28.30
C LEU A 510 8.05 -43.39 -28.80
N ALA A 511 9.37 -43.15 -28.85
CA ALA A 511 10.37 -44.18 -29.17
C ALA A 511 10.61 -45.18 -28.02
N ARG A 512 10.35 -44.78 -26.76
CA ARG A 512 10.39 -45.64 -25.57
C ARG A 512 9.17 -46.58 -25.50
N LEU A 513 7.99 -46.07 -25.85
CA LEU A 513 6.73 -46.83 -25.91
C LEU A 513 6.72 -47.81 -27.10
N HIS A 514 7.17 -47.35 -28.29
CA HIS A 514 7.17 -48.13 -29.54
C HIS A 514 8.58 -48.34 -30.11
N PRO A 515 9.43 -49.15 -29.45
CA PRO A 515 10.76 -49.49 -29.93
C PRO A 515 10.69 -50.25 -31.26
N ALA A 516 11.68 -50.00 -32.14
CA ALA A 516 11.73 -50.64 -33.45
C ALA A 516 11.84 -52.17 -33.32
N LYS A 517 10.94 -52.90 -33.98
CA LYS A 517 10.98 -54.37 -34.04
C LYS A 517 12.11 -54.78 -34.98
N THR A 518 13.28 -55.09 -34.41
CA THR A 518 14.39 -55.66 -35.18
C THR A 518 14.01 -57.06 -35.66
N ASP A 519 13.49 -57.16 -36.88
CA ASP A 519 13.09 -58.43 -37.48
C ASP A 519 14.30 -59.36 -37.62
N GLN A 520 14.38 -60.36 -36.76
CA GLN A 520 15.35 -61.44 -36.88
C GLN A 520 14.95 -62.33 -38.06
N ILE A 521 15.41 -61.97 -39.26
CA ILE A 521 15.31 -62.79 -40.46
C ILE A 521 16.10 -64.09 -40.23
N LYS A 522 15.45 -65.08 -39.63
CA LYS A 522 15.97 -66.44 -39.47
C LYS A 522 15.97 -67.12 -40.84
N VAL A 523 17.08 -66.95 -41.55
CA VAL A 523 17.41 -67.76 -42.73
C VAL A 523 17.67 -69.20 -42.26
N ASN A 524 16.59 -69.97 -42.11
CA ASN A 524 16.66 -71.43 -42.15
C ASN A 524 17.12 -71.81 -43.56
N GLY A 525 18.42 -72.04 -43.73
CA GLY A 525 19.00 -72.30 -45.04
C GLY A 525 18.81 -73.74 -45.51
N ASP A 526 19.05 -73.95 -46.80
CA ASP A 526 19.63 -75.22 -47.27
C ASP A 526 20.60 -74.99 -48.45
N SER A 527 21.71 -75.73 -48.39
CA SER A 527 22.62 -76.14 -49.47
C SER A 527 22.98 -75.21 -50.66
N GLY A 528 24.19 -74.64 -50.61
CA GLY A 528 25.22 -74.93 -51.62
C GLY A 528 25.64 -73.83 -52.61
N GLY A 529 26.86 -73.27 -52.44
CA GLY A 529 27.55 -72.43 -53.43
C GLY A 529 28.85 -71.81 -52.90
N MET A 530 29.99 -72.02 -53.56
CA MET A 530 31.32 -71.67 -53.05
C MET A 530 31.78 -70.22 -53.31
N SER A 531 32.27 -69.59 -52.23
CA SER A 531 33.44 -68.67 -52.12
C SER A 531 33.52 -67.29 -52.79
N GLU A 532 34.30 -66.45 -52.10
CA GLU A 532 35.13 -65.33 -52.56
C GLU A 532 34.52 -64.07 -53.21
N ALA A 533 34.25 -63.08 -52.36
CA ALA A 533 35.05 -61.85 -52.37
C ALA A 533 35.11 -61.23 -50.95
N ILE A 534 36.28 -61.25 -50.30
CA ILE A 534 36.51 -60.49 -49.06
C ILE A 534 37.05 -59.11 -49.46
N VAL A 535 36.33 -58.05 -49.07
CA VAL A 535 36.89 -56.70 -48.94
C VAL A 535 36.58 -56.24 -47.53
N GLU A 536 37.62 -55.94 -46.76
CA GLU A 536 37.44 -55.31 -45.46
C GLU A 536 36.91 -53.88 -45.67
N PHE A 537 35.73 -53.60 -45.11
CA PHE A 537 35.38 -52.24 -44.73
C PHE A 537 35.05 -52.22 -43.24
N SER A 538 35.61 -51.26 -42.53
CA SER A 538 35.70 -51.29 -41.06
C SER A 538 34.33 -51.15 -40.39
N ALA A 539 34.21 -51.69 -39.17
CA ALA A 539 33.02 -51.55 -38.35
C ALA A 539 32.72 -50.06 -38.05
N GLY A 540 31.69 -49.52 -38.71
CA GLY A 540 31.10 -48.22 -38.39
C GLY A 540 29.93 -48.33 -37.41
N PRO A 541 29.47 -47.23 -36.80
CA PRO A 541 28.29 -47.21 -35.95
C PRO A 541 27.01 -47.60 -36.71
N ILE A 542 26.02 -48.12 -35.97
CA ILE A 542 24.73 -48.58 -36.51
C ILE A 542 23.84 -47.36 -36.84
N ASN A 543 24.08 -46.76 -38.01
CA ASN A 543 23.31 -45.63 -38.54
C ASN A 543 22.16 -46.12 -39.44
N GLY A 544 21.10 -46.65 -38.83
CA GLY A 544 19.80 -46.84 -39.51
C GLY A 544 18.88 -45.64 -39.31
N PRO A 545 17.83 -45.44 -40.14
CA PRO A 545 16.85 -44.35 -40.00
C PRO A 545 15.86 -44.57 -38.82
N GLU A 546 16.20 -45.44 -37.87
CA GLU A 546 15.38 -45.82 -36.71
C GLU A 546 15.78 -45.08 -35.42
N SER A 547 17.00 -44.52 -35.37
CA SER A 547 17.49 -43.67 -34.30
C SER A 547 17.43 -42.19 -34.69
N TRP A 548 17.33 -41.30 -33.69
CA TRP A 548 17.35 -39.85 -33.93
C TRP A 548 18.74 -39.37 -34.38
N PRO A 549 18.86 -38.31 -35.21
CA PRO A 549 20.17 -37.76 -35.53
C PRO A 549 20.86 -37.31 -34.25
N HIS A 550 22.04 -37.89 -33.95
CA HIS A 550 22.81 -37.51 -32.76
C HIS A 550 23.08 -35.99 -32.72
N GLN A 551 23.31 -35.36 -33.88
CA GLN A 551 23.47 -33.91 -33.97
C GLN A 551 22.25 -33.11 -33.47
N VAL A 552 21.04 -33.67 -33.49
CA VAL A 552 19.83 -33.03 -32.95
C VAL A 552 19.70 -33.29 -31.44
N LEU A 553 20.05 -34.49 -30.97
CA LEU A 553 20.06 -34.80 -29.53
C LEU A 553 21.10 -33.94 -28.78
N ASP A 554 22.32 -33.84 -29.32
CA ASP A 554 23.43 -33.05 -28.76
C ASP A 554 23.13 -31.54 -28.68
N GLN A 555 22.19 -31.06 -29.50
CA GLN A 555 21.74 -29.66 -29.50
C GLN A 555 20.78 -29.32 -28.36
N GLN A 556 20.08 -30.29 -27.76
CA GLN A 556 19.04 -30.00 -26.78
C GLN A 556 19.59 -29.50 -25.44
N PRO A 557 18.84 -28.69 -24.67
CA PRO A 557 19.20 -28.39 -23.28
C PRO A 557 19.10 -29.65 -22.40
N ARG A 558 19.82 -29.67 -21.27
CA ARG A 558 19.78 -30.78 -20.30
C ARG A 558 18.75 -30.58 -19.21
N ASP A 559 18.44 -29.31 -18.94
CA ASP A 559 17.55 -28.81 -17.90
C ASP A 559 17.08 -27.40 -18.30
N LEU A 560 16.11 -26.84 -17.56
CA LEU A 560 15.59 -25.50 -17.81
C LEU A 560 16.70 -24.43 -17.71
N SER A 561 17.64 -24.56 -16.78
CA SER A 561 18.77 -23.62 -16.62
C SER A 561 19.64 -23.57 -17.88
N SER A 562 19.88 -24.71 -18.54
CA SER A 562 20.61 -24.77 -19.82
C SER A 562 19.97 -23.93 -20.94
N ILE A 563 18.65 -23.70 -20.91
CA ILE A 563 17.96 -22.86 -21.90
C ILE A 563 18.43 -21.42 -21.77
N PHE A 564 18.36 -20.88 -20.56
CA PHE A 564 18.71 -19.48 -20.29
C PHE A 564 20.21 -19.23 -20.41
N GLN A 565 21.06 -20.22 -20.09
CA GLN A 565 22.49 -20.15 -20.41
C GLN A 565 22.73 -20.10 -21.93
N LYS A 566 22.05 -20.94 -22.74
CA LYS A 566 22.16 -20.88 -24.20
C LYS A 566 21.71 -19.53 -24.78
N LEU A 567 20.65 -18.91 -24.25
CA LEU A 567 20.19 -17.58 -24.66
C LEU A 567 21.19 -16.46 -24.26
N LEU A 568 21.83 -16.59 -23.10
CA LEU A 568 22.77 -15.59 -22.56
C LEU A 568 24.16 -15.65 -23.20
N SER A 569 24.64 -16.84 -23.63
CA SER A 569 26.05 -17.03 -24.05
C SER A 569 26.27 -18.04 -25.19
N GLY A 570 25.23 -18.48 -25.91
CA GLY A 570 25.38 -19.42 -27.03
C GLY A 570 25.90 -18.78 -28.33
N ASP A 571 26.94 -19.35 -28.93
CA ASP A 571 27.63 -18.82 -30.13
C ASP A 571 26.73 -18.63 -31.37
N LEU A 572 25.57 -19.31 -31.43
CA LEU A 572 24.61 -19.24 -32.54
C LEU A 572 23.45 -18.26 -32.29
N VAL A 573 23.45 -17.58 -31.14
CA VAL A 573 22.38 -16.67 -30.71
C VAL A 573 22.73 -15.23 -31.11
N HIS A 574 21.77 -14.50 -31.66
CA HIS A 574 21.96 -13.12 -32.08
C HIS A 574 22.22 -12.19 -30.89
N GLU A 575 23.19 -11.27 -30.99
CA GLU A 575 23.70 -10.48 -29.83
C GLU A 575 22.60 -9.72 -29.08
N ASN A 576 21.53 -9.27 -29.77
CA ASN A 576 20.39 -8.61 -29.13
C ASN A 576 19.68 -9.51 -28.11
N VAL A 577 19.59 -10.82 -28.34
CA VAL A 577 18.97 -11.78 -27.41
C VAL A 577 19.79 -11.86 -26.12
N SER A 578 21.11 -11.97 -26.24
CA SER A 578 22.04 -12.03 -25.10
C SER A 578 22.20 -10.69 -24.36
N ARG A 579 21.85 -9.58 -25.02
CA ARG A 579 21.59 -8.28 -24.35
C ARG A 579 20.27 -8.34 -23.58
N SER A 580 19.17 -8.72 -24.23
CA SER A 580 17.83 -8.72 -23.59
C SER A 580 17.63 -9.75 -22.49
N CYS A 581 18.44 -10.80 -22.41
CA CYS A 581 18.54 -11.65 -21.22
C CYS A 581 18.90 -10.86 -19.92
N LYS A 582 19.36 -9.62 -20.04
CA LYS A 582 19.72 -8.72 -18.93
C LYS A 582 18.63 -7.67 -18.66
N ASP A 583 17.58 -7.58 -19.47
CA ASP A 583 16.46 -6.68 -19.24
C ASP A 583 15.62 -7.15 -18.04
N GLN A 584 15.09 -6.21 -17.25
CA GLN A 584 14.43 -6.54 -15.97
C GLN A 584 13.25 -7.49 -16.15
N GLN A 585 12.36 -7.23 -17.11
CA GLN A 585 11.19 -8.09 -17.39
C GLN A 585 11.60 -9.49 -17.89
N ARG A 586 12.67 -9.61 -18.69
CA ARG A 586 13.19 -10.92 -19.11
C ARG A 586 13.80 -11.68 -17.94
N GLN A 587 14.55 -11.01 -17.04
CA GLN A 587 15.01 -11.62 -15.79
C GLN A 587 13.84 -12.11 -14.93
N ILE A 588 12.75 -11.34 -14.82
CA ILE A 588 11.52 -11.74 -14.11
C ILE A 588 10.92 -13.00 -14.75
N GLN A 589 10.67 -12.98 -16.06
CA GLN A 589 10.08 -14.09 -16.82
C GLN A 589 10.91 -15.38 -16.68
N MET A 590 12.25 -15.30 -16.80
CA MET A 590 13.14 -16.46 -16.64
C MET A 590 13.11 -17.04 -15.22
N ASN A 591 13.08 -16.20 -14.16
CA ASN A 591 12.97 -16.71 -12.79
C ASN A 591 11.61 -17.35 -12.51
N ILE A 592 10.52 -16.82 -13.08
CA ILE A 592 9.18 -17.42 -13.00
C ILE A 592 9.18 -18.80 -13.68
N MET A 593 9.75 -18.93 -14.88
CA MET A 593 9.86 -20.22 -15.60
C MET A 593 10.70 -21.27 -14.85
N LEU A 594 11.71 -20.85 -14.08
CA LEU A 594 12.53 -21.75 -13.26
C LEU A 594 11.88 -22.13 -11.93
N GLY A 595 10.81 -21.43 -11.51
CA GLY A 595 10.30 -21.51 -10.14
C GLY A 595 11.21 -20.85 -9.08
N GLU A 596 12.24 -20.12 -9.52
CA GLU A 596 13.26 -19.46 -8.68
C GLU A 596 12.74 -18.13 -8.09
N VAL A 597 11.52 -18.15 -7.57
CA VAL A 597 10.83 -16.99 -6.98
C VAL A 597 11.61 -16.41 -5.78
N GLY A 598 12.42 -17.25 -5.10
CA GLY A 598 13.36 -16.79 -4.08
C GLY A 598 14.41 -15.79 -4.61
N GLN A 599 14.88 -15.95 -5.84
CA GLN A 599 15.83 -15.04 -6.49
C GLN A 599 15.11 -13.84 -7.12
N LEU A 600 13.92 -14.07 -7.70
CA LEU A 600 13.01 -13.01 -8.18
C LEU A 600 12.73 -11.95 -7.10
N LEU A 601 12.45 -12.38 -5.86
CA LEU A 601 12.19 -11.48 -4.74
C LEU A 601 13.40 -10.63 -4.38
N ASP A 602 14.62 -11.16 -4.48
CA ASP A 602 15.85 -10.39 -4.21
C ASP A 602 16.12 -9.36 -5.33
N LEU A 603 15.84 -9.72 -6.60
CA LEU A 603 15.92 -8.80 -7.74
C LEU A 603 14.89 -7.66 -7.62
N LEU A 604 13.62 -8.00 -7.35
CA LEU A 604 12.55 -7.01 -7.13
C LEU A 604 12.90 -6.08 -5.96
N ARG A 605 13.35 -6.63 -4.82
CA ARG A 605 13.83 -5.86 -3.68
C ARG A 605 14.96 -4.90 -4.08
N ALA A 606 15.95 -5.35 -4.83
CA ALA A 606 17.11 -4.55 -5.25
C ALA A 606 16.78 -3.47 -6.31
N TRP A 607 15.62 -3.53 -6.96
CA TRP A 607 15.16 -2.52 -7.93
C TRP A 607 14.13 -1.54 -7.34
N ILE A 608 13.27 -2.02 -6.45
CA ILE A 608 12.15 -1.25 -5.88
C ILE A 608 12.55 -0.56 -4.58
N VAL A 609 13.20 -1.28 -3.67
CA VAL A 609 13.51 -0.79 -2.32
C VAL A 609 14.82 0.01 -2.38
N PRO A 610 14.88 1.23 -1.81
CA PRO A 610 16.12 1.98 -1.73
C PRO A 610 17.14 1.27 -0.80
N PRO A 611 18.43 1.21 -1.16
CA PRO A 611 19.47 0.71 -0.26
C PRO A 611 19.65 1.65 0.94
N GLN A 612 20.03 1.09 2.08
CA GLN A 612 20.31 1.87 3.30
C GLN A 612 21.66 2.61 3.18
N ASP A 613 22.66 1.98 2.56
CA ASP A 613 23.99 2.56 2.34
C ASP A 613 23.97 3.73 1.35
N HIS A 614 24.59 4.84 1.73
CA HIS A 614 24.55 6.10 0.96
C HIS A 614 25.47 6.12 -0.28
N ASP A 615 26.43 5.20 -0.40
CA ASP A 615 27.44 5.17 -1.47
C ASP A 615 27.02 4.39 -2.74
N ALA A 616 25.77 3.95 -2.82
CA ALA A 616 25.22 3.24 -4.00
C ALA A 616 25.02 4.18 -5.20
N HIS A 617 26.09 4.48 -5.95
CA HIS A 617 26.07 5.34 -7.13
C HIS A 617 25.02 4.92 -8.18
N VAL A 618 23.98 5.76 -8.33
CA VAL A 618 23.12 5.90 -9.52
C VAL A 618 22.63 4.60 -10.15
N ARG A 619 21.80 3.86 -9.41
CA ARG A 619 20.70 3.12 -10.01
C ARG A 619 19.42 3.95 -9.89
N SER A 620 18.56 3.92 -10.91
CA SER A 620 17.24 4.54 -10.87
C SER A 620 16.28 3.69 -10.04
N HIS A 621 16.51 3.65 -8.72
CA HIS A 621 15.58 3.07 -7.76
C HIS A 621 14.22 3.79 -7.87
N GLY A 622 13.13 3.03 -7.90
CA GLY A 622 11.79 3.60 -7.92
C GLY A 622 11.33 4.18 -9.27
N ASN A 623 11.57 3.49 -10.39
CA ASN A 623 10.72 3.67 -11.59
C ASN A 623 9.26 3.36 -11.19
N PRO A 624 8.29 4.29 -11.31
CA PRO A 624 6.91 4.09 -10.87
C PRO A 624 6.25 2.82 -11.39
N GLN A 625 6.53 2.43 -12.64
CA GLN A 625 5.96 1.22 -13.23
C GLN A 625 6.53 -0.05 -12.60
N MET A 626 7.82 -0.08 -12.24
CA MET A 626 8.44 -1.22 -11.55
C MET A 626 7.96 -1.34 -10.10
N ILE A 627 7.72 -0.22 -9.40
CA ILE A 627 7.11 -0.24 -8.06
C ILE A 627 5.69 -0.82 -8.15
N ARG A 628 4.84 -0.30 -9.06
CA ARG A 628 3.48 -0.80 -9.28
C ARG A 628 3.50 -2.29 -9.63
N PHE A 629 4.27 -2.67 -10.66
CA PHE A 629 4.33 -4.05 -11.13
C PHE A 629 4.78 -5.01 -10.03
N GLY A 630 5.86 -4.69 -9.29
CA GLY A 630 6.35 -5.53 -8.21
C GLY A 630 5.33 -5.73 -7.09
N ALA A 631 4.57 -4.70 -6.72
CA ALA A 631 3.51 -4.81 -5.72
C ALA A 631 2.37 -5.73 -6.17
N HIS A 632 1.90 -5.59 -7.42
CA HIS A 632 0.85 -6.45 -7.97
C HIS A 632 1.34 -7.89 -8.16
N LEU A 633 2.58 -8.07 -8.63
CA LEU A 633 3.21 -9.38 -8.79
C LEU A 633 3.35 -10.11 -7.45
N VAL A 634 3.75 -9.40 -6.38
CA VAL A 634 3.79 -9.95 -5.01
C VAL A 634 2.42 -10.45 -4.56
N LEU A 635 1.33 -9.70 -4.81
CA LEU A 635 -0.02 -10.12 -4.42
C LEU A 635 -0.51 -11.33 -5.22
N VAL A 636 -0.27 -11.35 -6.53
CA VAL A 636 -0.59 -12.51 -7.39
C VAL A 636 0.22 -13.74 -6.99
N LEU A 637 1.52 -13.60 -6.69
CA LEU A 637 2.36 -14.69 -6.18
C LEU A 637 1.90 -15.19 -4.81
N ARG A 638 1.49 -14.30 -3.88
CA ARG A 638 0.94 -14.70 -2.57
C ARG A 638 -0.34 -15.53 -2.70
N HIS A 639 -1.19 -15.25 -3.67
CA HIS A 639 -2.40 -16.03 -3.93
C HIS A 639 -2.10 -17.38 -4.60
N ILE A 640 -1.27 -17.38 -5.66
CA ILE A 640 -0.91 -18.61 -6.40
C ILE A 640 -0.09 -19.58 -5.53
N LEU A 641 0.70 -19.08 -4.58
CA LEU A 641 1.65 -19.86 -3.79
C LEU A 641 1.28 -19.93 -2.30
N ALA A 642 -0.01 -19.83 -1.97
CA ALA A 642 -0.50 -19.73 -0.59
C ALA A 642 -0.21 -20.98 0.27
N ASP A 643 -0.59 -22.15 -0.25
CA ASP A 643 -0.66 -23.39 0.51
C ASP A 643 0.54 -24.33 0.28
N ASP A 644 1.12 -24.30 -0.93
CA ASP A 644 1.92 -25.41 -1.48
C ASP A 644 3.45 -25.22 -1.44
N VAL A 645 3.97 -24.29 -0.63
CA VAL A 645 5.42 -24.03 -0.55
C VAL A 645 5.98 -24.11 0.87
N LYS A 646 7.20 -24.65 0.97
CA LYS A 646 8.00 -24.78 2.20
C LYS A 646 7.96 -23.51 3.04
N GLU A 647 7.78 -23.64 4.35
CA GLU A 647 7.52 -22.49 5.25
C GLU A 647 8.55 -21.36 5.14
N GLN A 648 9.84 -21.68 5.03
CA GLN A 648 10.93 -20.71 4.84
C GLN A 648 10.80 -19.85 3.56
N PHE A 649 10.14 -20.37 2.52
CA PHE A 649 9.83 -19.62 1.30
C PHE A 649 8.63 -18.70 1.52
N ARG A 650 7.58 -19.20 2.19
CA ARG A 650 6.41 -18.40 2.59
C ARG A 650 6.84 -17.21 3.46
N GLU A 651 7.70 -17.44 4.46
CA GLU A 651 8.31 -16.38 5.27
C GLU A 651 9.02 -15.33 4.40
N LYS A 652 9.82 -15.74 3.39
CA LYS A 652 10.50 -14.79 2.50
C LYS A 652 9.55 -14.01 1.60
N LEU A 653 8.54 -14.66 0.99
CA LEU A 653 7.56 -14.02 0.12
C LEU A 653 6.66 -13.05 0.90
N TRP A 654 6.33 -13.34 2.16
CA TRP A 654 5.60 -12.42 3.01
C TRP A 654 6.50 -11.25 3.44
N LEU A 655 7.68 -11.50 4.02
CA LEU A 655 8.61 -10.46 4.51
C LEU A 655 9.10 -9.51 3.41
N VAL A 656 9.56 -10.02 2.27
CA VAL A 656 10.01 -9.18 1.14
C VAL A 656 8.80 -8.57 0.42
N GLY A 657 7.67 -9.27 0.38
CA GLY A 657 6.42 -8.77 -0.18
C GLY A 657 5.87 -7.56 0.59
N ASP A 658 5.87 -7.59 1.92
CA ASP A 658 5.42 -6.47 2.77
C ASP A 658 6.32 -5.26 2.60
N LEU A 659 7.64 -5.46 2.45
CA LEU A 659 8.59 -4.39 2.18
C LEU A 659 8.33 -3.72 0.81
N ILE A 660 7.98 -4.51 -0.22
CA ILE A 660 7.62 -4.00 -1.56
C ILE A 660 6.25 -3.30 -1.53
N LEU A 661 5.24 -3.89 -0.88
CA LEU A 661 3.90 -3.33 -0.75
C LEU A 661 3.90 -2.03 0.06
N ASN A 662 4.62 -1.98 1.17
CA ASN A 662 4.79 -0.76 1.97
C ASN A 662 5.52 0.32 1.14
N THR A 663 6.58 -0.04 0.39
CA THR A 663 7.25 0.90 -0.52
C THR A 663 6.29 1.47 -1.58
N TYR A 664 5.36 0.66 -2.10
CA TYR A 664 4.35 1.12 -3.05
C TYR A 664 3.22 1.95 -2.40
N ALA A 665 2.77 1.60 -1.21
CA ALA A 665 1.80 2.38 -0.44
C ALA A 665 2.36 3.76 -0.07
N ILE A 666 3.61 3.82 0.39
CA ILE A 666 4.36 5.08 0.61
C ILE A 666 4.51 5.84 -0.71
N PHE A 667 4.80 5.16 -1.83
CA PHE A 667 4.86 5.81 -3.14
C PHE A 667 3.52 6.50 -3.48
N LEU A 668 2.39 5.80 -3.42
CA LEU A 668 1.04 6.35 -3.65
C LEU A 668 0.74 7.55 -2.75
N PHE A 669 1.08 7.45 -1.46
CA PHE A 669 0.96 8.54 -0.49
C PHE A 669 1.84 9.77 -0.83
N THR A 670 3.06 9.57 -1.34
CA THR A 670 3.90 10.68 -1.83
C THR A 670 3.42 11.27 -3.15
N GLN A 671 2.53 10.59 -3.88
CA GLN A 671 1.88 11.09 -5.10
C GLN A 671 0.49 11.71 -4.84
N ARG A 672 0.12 11.97 -3.57
CA ARG A 672 -1.20 12.48 -3.17
C ARG A 672 -2.38 11.61 -3.67
N ARG A 673 -2.20 10.29 -3.61
CA ARG A 673 -3.23 9.28 -3.95
C ARG A 673 -3.65 8.48 -2.72
N GLU A 674 -3.95 9.19 -1.63
CA GLU A 674 -4.36 8.65 -0.33
C GLU A 674 -5.48 7.59 -0.46
N GLU A 675 -6.46 7.83 -1.33
CA GLU A 675 -7.60 6.94 -1.62
C GLU A 675 -7.19 5.53 -2.09
N LEU A 676 -6.08 5.40 -2.81
CA LEU A 676 -5.62 4.12 -3.34
C LEU A 676 -4.79 3.32 -2.32
N VAL A 677 -4.38 3.93 -1.20
CA VAL A 677 -3.45 3.30 -0.26
C VAL A 677 -4.08 2.11 0.45
N GLY A 678 -5.34 2.22 0.88
CA GLY A 678 -6.01 1.22 1.70
C GLY A 678 -6.07 -0.18 1.08
N THR A 679 -6.28 -0.27 -0.23
CA THR A 679 -6.34 -1.55 -0.95
C THR A 679 -5.01 -2.34 -0.90
N TYR A 680 -3.88 -1.66 -0.74
CA TYR A 680 -2.56 -2.30 -0.60
C TYR A 680 -2.11 -2.39 0.88
N ALA A 681 -2.46 -1.40 1.70
CA ALA A 681 -2.16 -1.40 3.14
C ALA A 681 -2.84 -2.58 3.86
N ALA A 682 -4.09 -2.89 3.51
CA ALA A 682 -4.83 -4.03 4.03
C ALA A 682 -4.26 -5.41 3.63
N GLN A 683 -3.20 -5.46 2.82
CA GLN A 683 -2.47 -6.67 2.44
C GLN A 683 -1.10 -6.80 3.16
N LEU A 684 -0.76 -5.87 4.06
CA LEU A 684 0.42 -5.92 4.92
C LEU A 684 0.14 -6.72 6.20
N ALA A 685 1.18 -7.26 6.84
CA ALA A 685 1.06 -7.76 8.22
C ALA A 685 0.48 -6.66 9.16
N PRO A 686 -0.36 -7.02 10.16
CA PRO A 686 -1.13 -6.06 10.97
C PRO A 686 -0.33 -4.88 11.49
N TYR A 687 0.79 -5.14 12.16
CA TYR A 687 1.67 -4.11 12.71
C TYR A 687 2.20 -3.14 11.64
N LEU A 688 2.54 -3.62 10.45
CA LEU A 688 3.04 -2.78 9.35
C LEU A 688 1.92 -1.94 8.72
N CYS A 689 0.70 -2.48 8.64
CA CYS A 689 -0.48 -1.73 8.22
C CYS A 689 -0.79 -0.59 9.23
N GLU A 690 -0.75 -0.89 10.53
CA GLU A 690 -0.98 0.10 11.58
C GLU A 690 0.10 1.18 11.62
N GLU A 691 1.40 0.82 11.55
CA GLU A 691 2.50 1.78 11.47
C GLU A 691 2.40 2.71 10.25
N LEU A 692 2.02 2.17 9.09
CA LEU A 692 1.83 2.95 7.87
C LEU A 692 0.72 4.00 8.05
N TYR A 693 -0.46 3.59 8.52
CA TYR A 693 -1.57 4.52 8.75
C TYR A 693 -1.26 5.56 9.84
N LEU A 694 -0.66 5.13 10.96
CA LEU A 694 -0.19 6.04 12.01
C LEU A 694 0.72 7.13 11.42
N HIS A 695 1.72 6.73 10.64
CA HIS A 695 2.66 7.69 10.06
C HIS A 695 2.02 8.59 8.99
N MET A 696 1.08 8.08 8.20
CA MET A 696 0.30 8.90 7.25
C MET A 696 -0.55 9.96 7.96
N MET A 697 -1.20 9.59 9.07
CA MET A 697 -2.02 10.51 9.86
C MET A 697 -1.15 11.57 10.56
N GLU A 698 0.00 11.19 11.13
CA GLU A 698 0.98 12.14 11.69
C GLU A 698 1.53 13.11 10.62
N LEU A 699 1.89 12.61 9.43
CA LEU A 699 2.44 13.45 8.36
C LEU A 699 1.43 14.39 7.71
N ARG A 700 0.12 14.11 7.85
CA ARG A 700 -0.99 14.95 7.35
C ARG A 700 -1.75 15.64 8.47
N GLN A 701 -1.19 15.67 9.68
CA GLN A 701 -1.82 16.20 10.88
C GLN A 701 -2.19 17.70 10.76
N ASN A 702 -1.50 18.45 9.89
CA ASN A 702 -1.73 19.88 9.64
C ASN A 702 -2.33 20.18 8.26
N ASP A 703 -2.63 19.15 7.45
CA ASP A 703 -3.23 19.30 6.12
C ASP A 703 -4.73 19.65 6.20
N SER A 704 -5.33 19.92 5.03
CA SER A 704 -6.76 20.23 4.94
C SER A 704 -7.65 19.07 5.43
N VAL A 705 -8.82 19.43 5.95
CA VAL A 705 -9.83 18.49 6.47
C VAL A 705 -10.21 17.41 5.43
N LEU A 706 -10.21 17.77 4.13
CA LEU A 706 -10.50 16.85 3.03
C LEU A 706 -9.42 15.76 2.88
N VAL A 707 -8.13 16.11 2.99
CA VAL A 707 -7.03 15.15 2.87
C VAL A 707 -7.03 14.18 4.04
N LYS A 708 -7.28 14.67 5.26
CA LYS A 708 -7.47 13.82 6.44
C LYS A 708 -8.66 12.88 6.26
N TYR A 709 -9.80 13.39 5.79
CA TYR A 709 -11.00 12.57 5.57
C TYR A 709 -10.76 11.46 4.54
N LYS A 710 -10.00 11.69 3.46
CA LYS A 710 -9.59 10.65 2.49
C LYS A 710 -8.79 9.52 3.15
N ILE A 711 -7.85 9.84 4.04
CA ILE A 711 -7.03 8.85 4.78
C ILE A 711 -7.90 8.04 5.75
N PHE A 712 -8.82 8.72 6.45
CA PHE A 712 -9.77 8.10 7.38
C PHE A 712 -10.74 7.15 6.67
N LEU A 713 -11.31 7.56 5.53
CA LEU A 713 -12.14 6.69 4.68
C LEU A 713 -11.34 5.50 4.13
N SER A 714 -10.11 5.72 3.63
CA SER A 714 -9.24 4.64 3.16
C SER A 714 -9.01 3.57 4.22
N ALA A 715 -8.89 3.96 5.50
CA ALA A 715 -8.81 3.02 6.62
C ALA A 715 -10.13 2.26 6.82
N LEU A 716 -11.26 2.98 6.98
CA LEU A 716 -12.58 2.37 7.22
C LEU A 716 -13.09 1.45 6.09
N GLU A 717 -12.76 1.74 4.83
CA GLU A 717 -13.23 0.95 3.68
C GLU A 717 -12.41 -0.34 3.43
N ASN A 718 -11.23 -0.48 4.04
CA ASN A 718 -10.30 -1.58 3.76
C ASN A 718 -9.85 -2.35 5.02
N LEU A 719 -10.10 -1.85 6.25
CA LEU A 719 -9.70 -2.48 7.52
C LEU A 719 -10.92 -2.71 8.44
N PRO A 720 -10.91 -3.77 9.28
CA PRO A 720 -11.89 -3.91 10.35
C PRO A 720 -11.72 -2.79 11.39
N PHE A 721 -12.84 -2.33 11.97
CA PHE A 721 -12.78 -1.34 13.04
C PHE A 721 -12.22 -1.95 14.34
N GLY A 722 -12.85 -3.02 14.83
CA GLY A 722 -12.40 -3.78 15.99
C GLY A 722 -11.31 -4.82 15.68
N THR A 723 -10.92 -5.59 16.70
CA THR A 723 -9.87 -6.63 16.64
C THR A 723 -10.41 -8.03 16.33
N GLU A 724 -11.49 -8.10 15.55
CA GLU A 724 -12.20 -9.36 15.23
C GLU A 724 -11.36 -10.33 14.39
N ASP A 725 -10.50 -9.80 13.51
CA ASP A 725 -9.55 -10.57 12.70
C ASP A 725 -8.11 -10.25 13.12
N PRO A 726 -7.43 -11.14 13.88
CA PRO A 726 -6.06 -10.91 14.33
C PRO A 726 -5.02 -10.99 13.20
N LEU A 727 -5.44 -11.32 11.97
CA LEU A 727 -4.58 -11.33 10.78
C LEU A 727 -4.61 -9.98 10.02
N LYS A 728 -5.40 -9.01 10.47
CA LYS A 728 -5.48 -7.64 9.91
C LYS A 728 -5.18 -6.56 10.94
N GLY A 729 -4.74 -5.39 10.47
CA GLY A 729 -4.63 -4.19 11.32
C GLY A 729 -6.00 -3.60 11.63
N SER A 730 -6.19 -3.04 12.82
CA SER A 730 -7.48 -2.50 13.28
C SER A 730 -7.50 -0.96 13.27
N VAL A 731 -8.62 -0.37 12.88
CA VAL A 731 -8.81 1.10 12.94
C VAL A 731 -8.84 1.60 14.39
N SER A 732 -9.40 0.84 15.34
CA SER A 732 -9.32 1.16 16.77
C SER A 732 -7.88 1.20 17.26
N ASN A 733 -7.06 0.18 16.91
CA ASN A 733 -5.63 0.17 17.25
C ASN A 733 -4.89 1.39 16.68
N ILE A 734 -5.13 1.75 15.42
CA ILE A 734 -4.53 2.95 14.79
C ILE A 734 -4.91 4.21 15.58
N LEU A 735 -6.20 4.39 15.90
CA LEU A 735 -6.67 5.56 16.62
C LEU A 735 -6.11 5.62 18.05
N GLU A 736 -6.16 4.53 18.81
CA GLU A 736 -5.63 4.46 20.18
C GLU A 736 -4.12 4.74 20.23
N ARG A 737 -3.37 4.18 19.28
CA ARG A 737 -1.91 4.39 19.18
C ARG A 737 -1.58 5.83 18.74
N LEU A 738 -2.41 6.46 17.90
CA LEU A 738 -2.28 7.87 17.51
C LEU A 738 -2.53 8.81 18.71
N LEU A 739 -3.61 8.56 19.46
CA LEU A 739 -4.01 9.31 20.67
C LEU A 739 -2.97 9.17 21.80
N SER A 740 -2.35 8.00 21.94
CA SER A 740 -1.24 7.79 22.87
C SER A 740 0.00 8.57 22.43
N ARG A 741 0.43 8.41 21.16
CA ARG A 741 1.64 9.08 20.62
C ARG A 741 1.55 10.60 20.65
N SER A 742 0.36 11.18 20.54
CA SER A 742 0.19 12.64 20.67
C SER A 742 0.36 13.17 22.09
N ARG A 743 0.35 12.31 23.12
CA ARG A 743 0.70 12.65 24.52
C ARG A 743 2.14 12.30 24.90
N ASP A 744 2.94 11.79 23.97
CA ASP A 744 4.35 11.50 24.23
C ASP A 744 5.17 12.79 24.15
N VAL A 745 5.90 13.10 25.24
CA VAL A 745 6.61 14.37 25.39
C VAL A 745 7.82 14.39 24.45
N LYS A 746 7.82 15.34 23.49
CA LYS A 746 8.78 15.35 22.39
C LYS A 746 10.10 16.01 22.81
N ARG A 747 11.24 15.32 22.63
CA ARG A 747 12.58 15.90 22.82
C ARG A 747 12.75 17.14 21.94
N LYS A 748 12.83 18.32 22.55
CA LYS A 748 13.05 19.62 21.89
C LYS A 748 14.16 20.41 22.65
N VAL A 749 14.66 21.51 22.06
CA VAL A 749 16.07 21.98 22.15
C VAL A 749 16.49 22.66 23.48
N ARG A 750 17.79 22.56 23.81
CA ARG A 750 18.48 23.24 24.94
C ARG A 750 18.37 24.77 24.91
N HIS A 751 18.32 25.37 26.11
CA HIS A 751 18.44 26.81 26.40
C HIS A 751 17.39 27.69 25.69
N ILE A 752 16.15 27.57 26.15
CA ILE A 752 14.97 28.31 25.71
C ILE A 752 14.66 29.45 26.72
N LYS A 753 14.24 30.64 26.25
CA LYS A 753 13.85 31.77 27.10
C LYS A 753 12.44 31.60 27.69
N LEU A 754 12.11 32.36 28.74
CA LEU A 754 10.79 32.34 29.40
C LEU A 754 9.60 32.47 28.42
N GLU A 755 9.65 33.45 27.52
CA GLU A 755 8.59 33.71 26.53
C GLU A 755 8.40 32.53 25.56
N GLU A 756 9.52 31.88 25.20
CA GLU A 756 9.60 30.76 24.28
C GLU A 756 9.10 29.45 24.96
N VAL A 757 9.19 29.31 26.29
CA VAL A 757 8.63 28.16 27.04
C VAL A 757 7.10 28.18 27.05
N GLU A 758 6.48 29.33 27.35
CA GLU A 758 5.01 29.43 27.34
C GLU A 758 4.42 29.19 25.94
N GLU A 759 5.11 29.69 24.90
CA GLU A 759 4.73 29.44 23.50
C GLU A 759 4.89 27.96 23.12
N HIS A 760 5.89 27.28 23.67
CA HIS A 760 6.07 25.84 23.52
C HIS A 760 4.92 25.03 24.13
N GLN A 761 4.48 25.40 25.33
CA GLN A 761 3.34 24.78 26.02
C GLN A 761 2.04 25.01 25.25
N ARG A 762 1.85 26.23 24.73
CA ARG A 762 0.73 26.56 23.84
C ARG A 762 0.72 25.67 22.59
N GLN A 763 1.87 25.46 21.96
CA GLN A 763 2.03 24.61 20.78
C GLN A 763 1.83 23.11 21.10
N ASP A 764 2.31 22.60 22.24
CA ASP A 764 2.07 21.22 22.69
C ASP A 764 0.57 20.94 22.91
N SER A 765 -0.14 21.88 23.55
CA SER A 765 -1.60 21.78 23.73
C SER A 765 -2.35 21.75 22.40
N LEU A 766 -1.86 22.47 21.38
CA LEU A 766 -2.40 22.47 20.02
C LEU A 766 -2.11 21.15 19.29
N GLU A 767 -0.87 20.64 19.35
CA GLU A 767 -0.47 19.37 18.75
C GLU A 767 -1.33 18.20 19.29
N LYS A 768 -1.62 18.19 20.60
CA LYS A 768 -2.55 17.25 21.25
C LYS A 768 -4.00 17.41 20.77
N ALA A 769 -4.52 18.63 20.76
CA ALA A 769 -5.93 18.91 20.46
C ALA A 769 -6.33 18.57 19.01
N VAL A 770 -5.45 18.78 18.03
CA VAL A 770 -5.78 18.55 16.61
C VAL A 770 -5.98 17.05 16.29
N VAL A 771 -5.47 16.13 17.11
CA VAL A 771 -5.67 14.68 16.89
C VAL A 771 -7.14 14.27 17.10
N VAL A 772 -7.89 14.98 17.94
CA VAL A 772 -9.32 14.67 18.19
C VAL A 772 -10.18 14.87 16.94
N GLN A 773 -9.72 15.67 15.96
CA GLN A 773 -10.39 15.83 14.67
C GLN A 773 -10.60 14.50 13.93
N TRP A 774 -9.66 13.54 14.05
CA TRP A 774 -9.78 12.21 13.42
C TRP A 774 -10.95 11.38 13.98
N LEU A 775 -11.33 11.62 15.24
CA LEU A 775 -12.47 10.96 15.90
C LEU A 775 -13.80 11.69 15.65
N CYS A 776 -13.75 12.92 15.12
CA CYS A 776 -14.92 13.75 14.83
C CYS A 776 -15.42 13.60 13.38
N PHE A 777 -14.81 12.72 12.58
CA PHE A 777 -15.25 12.44 11.22
C PHE A 777 -16.48 11.52 11.20
N ALA A 778 -17.49 11.90 10.41
CA ALA A 778 -18.66 11.06 10.20
C ALA A 778 -18.29 9.84 9.34
N PRO A 779 -18.59 8.60 9.79
CA PRO A 779 -18.41 7.42 8.97
C PRO A 779 -19.35 7.47 7.75
N PRO A 780 -18.98 6.85 6.62
CA PRO A 780 -19.78 6.93 5.40
C PRO A 780 -21.07 6.11 5.54
N SER A 781 -22.19 6.69 5.10
CA SER A 781 -23.55 6.19 5.34
C SER A 781 -23.94 4.93 4.55
N ASN A 782 -22.98 4.30 3.88
CA ASN A 782 -23.10 3.02 3.18
C ASN A 782 -22.69 1.82 4.05
N LEU A 783 -22.08 2.05 5.22
CA LEU A 783 -21.74 0.99 6.18
C LEU A 783 -22.97 0.59 7.00
N GLU A 784 -23.23 -0.70 7.14
CA GLU A 784 -24.41 -1.23 7.87
C GLU A 784 -24.41 -0.79 9.35
N ASN A 785 -23.22 -0.68 9.97
CA ASN A 785 -23.06 -0.26 11.36
C ASN A 785 -22.65 1.24 11.50
N ALA A 786 -22.97 2.10 10.52
CA ALA A 786 -22.50 3.50 10.51
C ALA A 786 -22.86 4.30 11.78
N GLU A 787 -24.05 4.11 12.36
CA GLU A 787 -24.48 4.81 13.58
C GLU A 787 -23.78 4.29 14.84
N GLU A 788 -23.56 2.97 14.94
CA GLU A 788 -22.79 2.36 16.03
C GLU A 788 -21.33 2.87 15.99
N LEU A 789 -20.71 2.84 14.81
CA LEU A 789 -19.38 3.38 14.57
C LEU A 789 -19.30 4.89 14.90
N ARG A 790 -20.34 5.67 14.58
CA ARG A 790 -20.42 7.11 14.93
C ARG A 790 -20.42 7.33 16.45
N LEU A 791 -21.20 6.55 17.20
CA LEU A 791 -21.26 6.62 18.66
C LEU A 791 -19.94 6.14 19.31
N GLU A 792 -19.34 5.09 18.77
CA GLU A 792 -18.09 4.46 19.22
C GLU A 792 -16.85 5.36 18.98
N LEU A 793 -16.85 6.11 17.87
CA LEU A 793 -15.89 7.21 17.62
C LEU A 793 -16.12 8.40 18.55
N LEU A 794 -17.38 8.81 18.76
CA LEU A 794 -17.74 9.92 19.64
C LEU A 794 -17.41 9.62 21.11
N ALA A 795 -17.56 8.37 21.56
CA ALA A 795 -17.16 7.94 22.91
C ALA A 795 -15.64 8.08 23.12
N ARG A 796 -14.81 7.61 22.16
CA ARG A 796 -13.36 7.86 22.18
C ARG A 796 -13.05 9.36 22.16
N ALA A 797 -13.73 10.13 21.31
CA ALA A 797 -13.54 11.57 21.22
C ALA A 797 -13.81 12.25 22.56
N ALA A 798 -14.94 11.95 23.20
CA ALA A 798 -15.35 12.56 24.45
C ALA A 798 -14.43 12.15 25.62
N HIS A 799 -14.13 10.86 25.75
CA HIS A 799 -13.24 10.34 26.79
C HIS A 799 -11.83 10.94 26.72
N TYR A 800 -11.23 10.96 25.52
CA TYR A 800 -9.91 11.53 25.33
C TYR A 800 -9.91 13.07 25.47
N SER A 801 -11.00 13.73 25.10
CA SER A 801 -11.16 15.18 25.31
C SER A 801 -11.17 15.54 26.79
N ASN A 802 -11.88 14.80 27.64
CA ASN A 802 -11.86 15.03 29.10
C ASN A 802 -10.46 14.83 29.68
N LEU A 803 -9.75 13.79 29.24
CA LEU A 803 -8.37 13.56 29.64
C LEU A 803 -7.44 14.72 29.26
N LEU A 804 -7.58 15.29 28.05
CA LEU A 804 -6.83 16.49 27.65
C LEU A 804 -7.29 17.76 28.40
N LEU A 805 -8.58 17.94 28.66
CA LEU A 805 -9.12 19.11 29.37
C LEU A 805 -8.61 19.15 30.82
N ARG A 806 -8.47 18.00 31.48
CA ARG A 806 -7.81 17.88 32.79
C ARG A 806 -6.34 18.31 32.75
N GLU A 807 -5.56 17.83 31.77
CA GLU A 807 -4.16 18.27 31.57
C GLU A 807 -4.07 19.78 31.30
N PHE A 808 -4.89 20.29 30.37
CA PHE A 808 -4.92 21.70 30.01
C PHE A 808 -5.39 22.58 31.18
N GLY A 809 -6.29 22.12 32.04
CA GLY A 809 -6.73 22.81 33.25
C GLY A 809 -5.59 23.02 34.24
N LEU A 810 -4.79 21.98 34.49
CA LEU A 810 -3.62 22.04 35.38
C LEU A 810 -2.48 22.91 34.82
N VAL A 811 -2.31 22.99 33.50
CA VAL A 811 -1.37 23.95 32.86
C VAL A 811 -1.93 25.39 32.88
N SER A 812 -3.25 25.57 32.78
CA SER A 812 -3.90 26.89 32.72
C SER A 812 -4.05 27.60 34.07
N LEU A 813 -3.43 27.10 35.14
CA LEU A 813 -3.50 27.71 36.48
C LEU A 813 -2.81 29.08 36.55
N ARG A 814 -1.80 29.37 35.71
CA ARG A 814 -1.15 30.69 35.68
C ARG A 814 -2.09 31.81 35.20
N ARG A 815 -2.18 32.87 36.00
CA ARG A 815 -2.88 34.13 35.71
C ARG A 815 -2.09 34.99 34.72
N ASN A 816 -2.24 34.72 33.43
CA ASN A 816 -1.67 35.51 32.35
C ASN A 816 -2.70 35.74 31.24
N HIS A 817 -2.47 36.70 30.35
CA HIS A 817 -3.43 37.06 29.28
C HIS A 817 -3.34 36.14 28.04
N LYS A 818 -2.57 35.04 28.06
CA LYS A 818 -2.41 34.12 26.91
C LYS A 818 -3.51 33.07 26.95
N MET A 819 -4.19 32.85 25.82
CA MET A 819 -5.30 31.90 25.70
C MET A 819 -4.79 30.45 25.53
N PRO A 820 -5.42 29.44 26.17
CA PRO A 820 -5.05 28.03 26.01
C PRO A 820 -5.56 27.48 24.67
N VAL A 821 -4.82 27.72 23.58
CA VAL A 821 -5.26 27.44 22.21
C VAL A 821 -5.67 25.97 21.99
N GLY A 822 -5.03 25.01 22.65
CA GLY A 822 -5.44 23.60 22.63
C GLY A 822 -6.90 23.39 23.08
N VAL A 823 -7.35 24.07 24.13
CA VAL A 823 -8.74 24.01 24.63
C VAL A 823 -9.72 24.53 23.59
N HIS A 824 -9.45 25.71 23.00
CA HIS A 824 -10.34 26.32 22.01
C HIS A 824 -10.48 25.45 20.76
N MET A 825 -9.39 24.85 20.28
CA MET A 825 -9.42 23.91 19.15
C MET A 825 -10.17 22.62 19.49
N LEU A 826 -9.89 22.03 20.67
CA LEU A 826 -10.51 20.80 21.15
C LEU A 826 -12.04 20.95 21.28
N LEU A 827 -12.49 21.96 22.01
CA LEU A 827 -13.92 22.27 22.13
C LEU A 827 -14.53 22.59 20.77
N GLY A 828 -13.81 23.31 19.90
CA GLY A 828 -14.23 23.65 18.54
C GLY A 828 -14.56 22.42 17.66
N TYR A 829 -13.75 21.35 17.72
CA TYR A 829 -14.04 20.11 16.98
C TYR A 829 -15.28 19.37 17.54
N LEU A 830 -15.51 19.43 18.85
CA LEU A 830 -16.64 18.76 19.51
C LEU A 830 -17.99 19.47 19.29
N VAL A 831 -18.00 20.73 18.83
CA VAL A 831 -19.24 21.52 18.64
C VAL A 831 -20.24 20.86 17.71
N GLU A 832 -19.82 20.22 16.61
CA GLU A 832 -20.76 19.62 15.65
C GLU A 832 -21.20 18.19 16.03
N PRO A 833 -20.30 17.26 16.43
CA PRO A 833 -20.71 15.93 16.88
C PRO A 833 -21.69 15.96 18.06
N LEU A 834 -21.50 16.88 19.03
CA LEU A 834 -22.35 16.98 20.22
C LEU A 834 -23.73 17.66 20.00
N LYS A 835 -24.01 18.22 18.82
CA LYS A 835 -25.35 18.74 18.47
C LYS A 835 -26.31 17.64 18.00
N GLN A 836 -25.78 16.50 17.57
CA GLN A 836 -26.58 15.41 17.02
C GLN A 836 -27.39 14.76 18.15
N PRO A 837 -28.63 14.30 17.91
CA PRO A 837 -29.40 13.62 18.93
C PRO A 837 -28.68 12.32 19.35
N LEU A 838 -28.51 12.14 20.66
CA LEU A 838 -27.87 10.97 21.27
C LEU A 838 -28.90 10.23 22.14
N ASP A 839 -29.10 8.96 21.83
CA ASP A 839 -29.79 8.04 22.74
C ASP A 839 -28.74 7.28 23.56
N TYR A 840 -28.43 7.85 24.73
CA TYR A 840 -27.46 7.29 25.67
C TYR A 840 -27.87 5.90 26.21
N SER A 841 -29.14 5.50 26.08
CA SER A 841 -29.65 4.25 26.65
C SER A 841 -29.27 2.99 25.86
N LEU A 842 -28.86 3.14 24.59
CA LEU A 842 -28.56 2.03 23.69
C LEU A 842 -27.17 1.41 23.93
N TYR A 843 -26.21 2.19 24.46
CA TYR A 843 -24.80 1.81 24.59
C TYR A 843 -24.21 2.21 25.97
N PRO A 844 -24.77 1.73 27.10
CA PRO A 844 -24.34 2.14 28.44
C PRO A 844 -22.86 1.86 28.72
N GLN A 845 -22.27 0.83 28.11
CA GLN A 845 -20.85 0.49 28.21
C GLN A 845 -19.88 1.57 27.69
N LEU A 846 -20.37 2.57 26.94
CA LEU A 846 -19.55 3.64 26.37
C LEU A 846 -19.43 4.87 27.29
N ASN A 847 -20.15 4.91 28.42
CA ASN A 847 -20.07 5.99 29.41
C ASN A 847 -20.23 7.40 28.78
N LEU A 848 -21.05 7.50 27.73
CA LEU A 848 -21.10 8.70 26.89
C LEU A 848 -21.80 9.87 27.59
N GLN A 849 -22.75 9.59 28.49
CA GLN A 849 -23.46 10.63 29.23
C GLN A 849 -22.52 11.35 30.21
N GLU A 850 -21.75 10.60 30.99
CA GLU A 850 -20.80 11.13 31.97
C GLU A 850 -19.67 11.88 31.27
N ASN A 851 -19.14 11.33 30.17
CA ASN A 851 -18.11 12.02 29.40
C ASN A 851 -18.63 13.34 28.78
N VAL A 852 -19.88 13.40 28.32
CA VAL A 852 -20.46 14.66 27.81
C VAL A 852 -20.82 15.64 28.93
N SER A 853 -21.20 15.16 30.12
CA SER A 853 -21.37 15.98 31.34
C SER A 853 -20.05 16.70 31.69
N GLU A 854 -18.93 15.98 31.75
CA GLU A 854 -17.64 16.58 32.09
C GLU A 854 -17.16 17.59 31.00
N ILE A 855 -17.41 17.35 29.71
CA ILE A 855 -17.12 18.32 28.65
C ILE A 855 -17.96 19.59 28.82
N GLN A 856 -19.22 19.46 29.23
CA GLN A 856 -20.11 20.59 29.53
C GLN A 856 -19.57 21.42 30.70
N GLU A 857 -19.08 20.78 31.76
CA GLU A 857 -18.44 21.43 32.90
C GLU A 857 -17.13 22.15 32.53
N TRP A 858 -16.26 21.49 31.77
CA TRP A 858 -15.01 22.09 31.30
C TRP A 858 -15.25 23.27 30.36
N ARG A 859 -16.26 23.21 29.48
CA ARG A 859 -16.61 24.34 28.60
C ARG A 859 -16.98 25.58 29.40
N GLU A 860 -17.69 25.42 30.52
CA GLU A 860 -18.06 26.54 31.40
C GLU A 860 -16.87 27.08 32.17
N TYR A 861 -16.06 26.20 32.80
CA TYR A 861 -14.81 26.59 33.45
C TYR A 861 -13.90 27.41 32.52
N PHE A 862 -13.68 26.91 31.29
CA PHE A 862 -12.85 27.60 30.31
C PHE A 862 -13.51 28.84 29.68
N THR A 863 -14.83 29.00 29.79
CA THR A 863 -15.50 30.28 29.45
C THR A 863 -15.17 31.34 30.50
N CYS A 864 -15.20 30.99 31.79
CA CYS A 864 -14.80 31.88 32.88
C CYS A 864 -13.31 32.25 32.83
N ASP A 865 -12.44 31.26 32.59
CA ASP A 865 -10.99 31.49 32.35
C ASP A 865 -10.78 32.42 31.14
N ALA A 866 -11.51 32.22 30.03
CA ALA A 866 -11.37 33.05 28.83
C ALA A 866 -11.75 34.52 29.06
N LEU A 867 -12.87 34.80 29.74
CA LEU A 867 -13.31 36.16 30.02
C LEU A 867 -12.32 36.90 30.95
N TYR A 868 -11.81 36.22 31.98
CA TYR A 868 -10.77 36.77 32.87
C TYR A 868 -9.45 37.01 32.14
N ARG A 869 -9.02 36.11 31.24
CA ARG A 869 -7.84 36.33 30.39
C ARG A 869 -8.03 37.50 29.42
N ASN A 870 -9.25 37.73 28.94
CA ASN A 870 -9.58 38.88 28.11
C ASN A 870 -9.49 40.19 28.91
N TRP A 871 -10.01 40.23 30.14
CA TRP A 871 -9.80 41.37 31.05
C TRP A 871 -8.31 41.61 31.33
N LEU A 872 -7.52 40.57 31.67
CA LEU A 872 -6.07 40.69 31.83
C LEU A 872 -5.36 41.20 30.55
N LYS A 873 -5.87 40.89 29.36
CA LYS A 873 -5.34 41.40 28.09
C LYS A 873 -5.59 42.90 27.93
N VAL A 874 -6.78 43.37 28.31
CA VAL A 874 -7.12 44.81 28.31
C VAL A 874 -6.28 45.55 29.34
N GLU A 875 -6.16 45.05 30.57
CA GLU A 875 -5.34 45.69 31.60
C GLU A 875 -3.83 45.68 31.27
N ALA A 876 -3.31 44.61 30.66
CA ALA A 876 -1.92 44.57 30.19
C ALA A 876 -1.63 45.53 29.03
N ALA A 877 -2.66 45.94 28.26
CA ALA A 877 -2.56 47.02 27.28
C ALA A 877 -2.67 48.39 27.95
N ASN A 878 -3.66 48.59 28.83
CA ASN A 878 -3.88 49.82 29.60
C ASN A 878 -2.62 50.23 30.40
N ALA A 879 -1.94 49.27 31.03
CA ALA A 879 -0.71 49.50 31.80
C ALA A 879 0.48 50.06 30.97
N GLN A 880 0.39 50.09 29.64
CA GLN A 880 1.41 50.67 28.75
C GLN A 880 1.11 52.14 28.37
N ILE A 881 -0.04 52.67 28.80
CA ILE A 881 -0.57 53.99 28.43
C ILE A 881 -0.39 54.96 29.61
N GLN A 882 0.12 56.17 29.36
CA GLN A 882 0.40 57.14 30.44
C GLN A 882 -0.86 57.86 30.97
N GLU A 883 -1.83 58.14 30.11
CA GLU A 883 -3.12 58.72 30.49
C GLU A 883 -4.24 57.95 29.77
N LEU A 884 -5.00 57.15 30.53
CA LEU A 884 -6.09 56.33 30.00
C LEU A 884 -7.33 57.17 29.66
N SER A 885 -7.80 57.02 28.42
CA SER A 885 -9.06 57.58 27.92
C SER A 885 -10.28 57.00 28.66
N PRO A 886 -11.46 57.64 28.56
CA PRO A 886 -12.69 57.03 29.09
C PRO A 886 -13.06 55.71 28.38
N GLU A 887 -12.75 55.57 27.09
CA GLU A 887 -13.07 54.37 26.30
C GLU A 887 -12.24 53.14 26.72
N GLU A 888 -10.95 53.33 27.02
CA GLU A 888 -10.06 52.26 27.51
C GLU A 888 -10.43 51.80 28.93
N LYS A 889 -10.95 52.71 29.76
CA LYS A 889 -11.48 52.40 31.10
C LYS A 889 -12.80 51.65 31.01
N ASP A 890 -13.74 52.11 30.19
CA ASP A 890 -15.04 51.49 29.97
C ASP A 890 -14.91 50.07 29.38
N LEU A 891 -13.95 49.87 28.47
CA LEU A 891 -13.61 48.55 27.91
C LEU A 891 -13.12 47.56 28.98
N SER A 892 -12.22 48.00 29.87
CA SER A 892 -11.71 47.16 30.96
C SER A 892 -12.79 46.86 32.00
N LEU A 893 -13.57 47.87 32.37
CA LEU A 893 -14.72 47.76 33.27
C LEU A 893 -15.77 46.78 32.72
N THR A 894 -16.07 46.85 31.43
CA THR A 894 -16.99 45.92 30.75
C THR A 894 -16.44 44.49 30.78
N ALA A 895 -15.18 44.29 30.40
CA ALA A 895 -14.55 42.96 30.43
C ALA A 895 -14.50 42.35 31.84
N ALA A 896 -14.29 43.17 32.88
CA ALA A 896 -14.34 42.73 34.27
C ALA A 896 -15.76 42.32 34.71
N ASN A 897 -16.77 43.10 34.34
CA ASN A 897 -18.18 42.81 34.64
C ASN A 897 -18.69 41.54 33.92
N GLU A 898 -18.30 41.32 32.66
CA GLU A 898 -18.59 40.07 31.94
C GLU A 898 -17.93 38.86 32.63
N ALA A 899 -16.65 38.99 33.01
CA ALA A 899 -15.89 37.92 33.64
C ALA A 899 -16.42 37.54 35.03
N ILE A 900 -16.73 38.53 35.88
CA ILE A 900 -17.26 38.25 37.23
C ILE A 900 -18.67 37.66 37.16
N SER A 901 -19.55 38.17 36.29
CA SER A 901 -20.91 37.66 36.14
C SER A 901 -20.92 36.18 35.76
N ALA A 902 -20.04 35.79 34.82
CA ALA A 902 -19.84 34.39 34.45
C ALA A 902 -19.28 33.54 35.61
N MET A 903 -18.26 34.03 36.34
CA MET A 903 -17.67 33.31 37.47
C MET A 903 -18.65 33.13 38.62
N THR A 904 -19.36 34.17 39.03
CA THR A 904 -20.38 34.11 40.10
C THR A 904 -21.50 33.14 39.73
N SER A 905 -22.00 33.17 38.48
CA SER A 905 -23.01 32.23 37.98
C SER A 905 -22.52 30.77 37.83
N PHE A 906 -21.21 30.54 37.79
CA PHE A 906 -20.61 29.20 37.80
C PHE A 906 -20.40 28.70 39.23
N ILE A 907 -19.87 29.57 40.11
CA ILE A 907 -19.52 29.25 41.51
C ILE A 907 -20.77 29.01 42.36
N GLN A 908 -21.80 29.86 42.27
CA GLN A 908 -22.98 29.84 43.14
C GLN A 908 -24.06 28.81 42.72
N ARG A 909 -23.72 27.79 41.93
CA ARG A 909 -24.68 26.82 41.38
C ARG A 909 -25.12 25.79 42.44
N ARG A 910 -26.07 26.20 43.28
CA ARG A 910 -26.63 25.41 44.40
C ARG A 910 -26.98 23.97 44.00
N GLY A 911 -26.55 23.03 44.84
CA GLY A 911 -26.76 21.59 44.62
C GLY A 911 -25.88 20.96 43.53
N TYR A 912 -24.96 21.69 42.91
CA TYR A 912 -24.04 21.18 41.89
C TYR A 912 -22.59 21.37 42.32
N ALA A 913 -21.80 20.29 42.30
CA ALA A 913 -20.39 20.33 42.63
C ALA A 913 -19.56 20.08 41.36
N TRP A 914 -18.63 20.97 41.04
CA TRP A 914 -17.80 20.86 39.85
C TRP A 914 -16.80 19.69 39.95
N LEU A 915 -16.72 18.88 38.88
CA LEU A 915 -16.00 17.62 38.72
C LEU A 915 -16.33 16.58 39.80
N ALA A 916 -17.60 16.53 40.20
CA ALA A 916 -18.11 15.67 41.28
C ALA A 916 -18.81 14.38 40.82
N GLU A 917 -19.28 14.32 39.57
CA GLU A 917 -19.93 13.15 38.97
C GLU A 917 -18.89 12.06 38.63
N SER A 918 -18.30 11.47 39.67
CA SER A 918 -17.37 10.35 39.56
C SER A 918 -18.12 9.02 39.44
N GLN A 919 -17.75 8.21 38.46
CA GLN A 919 -18.27 6.86 38.29
C GLN A 919 -17.83 5.97 39.44
N CYS A 920 -18.76 5.66 40.36
CA CYS A 920 -18.51 4.70 41.42
C CYS A 920 -18.42 3.29 40.83
N ILE A 921 -17.30 2.59 41.03
CA ILE A 921 -17.11 1.25 40.47
C ILE A 921 -17.91 0.26 41.31
N GLY A 922 -19.00 -0.27 40.73
CA GLY A 922 -19.90 -1.22 41.40
C GLY A 922 -19.21 -2.52 41.82
N GLU A 923 -19.61 -3.02 43.01
CA GLU A 923 -19.20 -4.28 43.68
C GLU A 923 -17.93 -4.96 43.14
N LEU A 924 -16.76 -4.37 43.41
CA LEU A 924 -15.46 -4.98 43.15
C LEU A 924 -15.21 -6.17 44.10
N THR A 925 -15.56 -7.39 43.66
CA THR A 925 -15.56 -8.62 44.47
C THR A 925 -14.18 -9.14 44.93
N ALA A 926 -13.10 -8.35 44.85
CA ALA A 926 -11.72 -8.86 44.95
C ALA A 926 -10.67 -7.92 45.59
N PHE A 927 -10.92 -7.39 46.79
CA PHE A 927 -9.89 -6.64 47.57
C PHE A 927 -8.66 -7.49 47.96
N PRO A 928 -7.45 -6.89 48.16
CA PRO A 928 -7.14 -5.47 47.98
C PRO A 928 -6.95 -5.06 46.50
N LEU A 929 -7.22 -3.79 46.26
CA LEU A 929 -6.88 -3.04 45.04
C LEU A 929 -5.79 -2.02 45.36
N LEU A 930 -5.05 -1.62 44.34
CA LEU A 930 -3.97 -0.65 44.40
C LEU A 930 -4.34 0.58 43.57
N LEU A 931 -3.97 1.77 44.03
CA LEU A 931 -4.03 3.01 43.26
C LEU A 931 -2.63 3.38 42.77
N GLU A 932 -2.53 3.78 41.51
CA GLU A 932 -1.33 4.37 40.90
C GLU A 932 -1.69 5.69 40.20
N ILE A 933 -0.88 6.74 40.41
CA ILE A 933 -0.92 7.98 39.63
C ILE A 933 0.46 8.24 39.04
N HIS A 934 0.49 8.49 37.73
CA HIS A 934 1.67 8.93 36.99
C HIS A 934 1.45 10.37 36.50
N ALA A 935 2.41 11.23 36.78
CA ALA A 935 2.43 12.60 36.28
C ALA A 935 3.79 12.90 35.64
N VAL A 936 3.79 13.56 34.48
CA VAL A 936 5.00 14.10 33.83
C VAL A 936 4.85 15.62 33.75
N GLY A 937 5.86 16.35 34.22
CA GLY A 937 5.78 17.80 34.29
C GLY A 937 7.13 18.49 34.52
N THR A 938 7.14 19.82 34.45
CA THR A 938 8.33 20.64 34.76
C THR A 938 8.13 21.39 36.07
N LEU A 939 9.21 21.54 36.83
CA LEU A 939 9.23 22.39 38.02
C LEU A 939 9.49 23.85 37.61
N VAL A 940 8.53 24.72 37.85
CA VAL A 940 8.50 26.12 37.38
C VAL A 940 8.39 27.08 38.57
N SER A 941 9.25 28.10 38.60
CA SER A 941 9.24 29.11 39.66
C SER A 941 8.12 30.15 39.49
N VAL A 942 7.89 30.95 40.54
CA VAL A 942 7.02 32.14 40.48
C VAL A 942 7.45 33.14 39.37
N SER A 943 8.73 33.16 38.98
CA SER A 943 9.23 33.97 37.84
C SER A 943 9.20 33.23 36.50
N GLY A 944 8.53 32.06 36.43
CA GLY A 944 8.40 31.23 35.23
C GLY A 944 9.67 30.48 34.81
N SER A 945 10.76 30.59 35.57
CA SER A 945 12.02 29.89 35.24
C SER A 945 11.91 28.41 35.56
N CYS A 946 12.10 27.55 34.56
CA CYS A 946 12.13 26.10 34.71
C CYS A 946 13.39 25.65 35.45
N LEU A 947 13.25 24.77 36.45
CA LEU A 947 14.36 24.08 37.11
C LEU A 947 14.69 22.80 36.35
N VAL A 948 15.97 22.64 35.96
CA VAL A 948 16.48 21.37 35.41
C VAL A 948 16.51 20.33 36.55
N PRO A 949 15.82 19.17 36.43
CA PRO A 949 15.80 18.18 37.48
C PRO A 949 17.05 17.30 37.44
N ASP A 950 17.80 17.27 38.54
CA ASP A 950 18.85 16.29 38.79
C ASP A 950 18.40 15.26 39.85
N ALA A 951 19.29 14.32 40.20
CA ALA A 951 19.02 13.30 41.21
C ALA A 951 18.76 13.89 42.62
N THR A 952 19.31 15.06 42.93
CA THR A 952 19.11 15.77 44.21
C THR A 952 17.74 16.43 44.25
N VAL A 953 17.34 17.13 43.18
CA VAL A 953 16.01 17.73 42.99
C VAL A 953 14.94 16.64 43.06
N CYS A 954 15.14 15.51 42.38
CA CYS A 954 14.23 14.36 42.46
C CYS A 954 14.13 13.81 43.90
N THR A 955 15.27 13.59 44.57
CA THR A 955 15.29 13.07 45.94
C THR A 955 14.59 14.01 46.93
N ALA A 956 14.77 15.32 46.78
CA ALA A 956 14.05 16.33 47.56
C ALA A 956 12.54 16.30 47.26
N LEU A 957 12.14 16.29 45.99
CA LEU A 957 10.73 16.24 45.55
C LEU A 957 10.01 15.01 46.11
N LYS A 958 10.61 13.83 45.98
CA LYS A 958 10.11 12.58 46.59
C LYS A 958 9.91 12.72 48.09
N SER A 959 10.88 13.32 48.79
CA SER A 959 10.84 13.48 50.25
C SER A 959 9.71 14.44 50.67
N SER A 960 9.47 15.49 49.88
CA SER A 960 8.39 16.46 50.08
C SER A 960 7.01 15.92 49.75
N LEU A 961 6.87 15.10 48.71
CA LEU A 961 5.62 14.38 48.41
C LEU A 961 5.31 13.33 49.50
N PHE A 962 6.33 12.68 50.06
CA PHE A 962 6.15 11.78 51.21
C PHE A 962 5.72 12.52 52.48
N SER A 963 6.30 13.69 52.79
CA SER A 963 5.94 14.46 53.99
C SER A 963 4.56 15.11 53.93
N CYS A 964 3.93 15.16 52.75
CA CYS A 964 2.52 15.51 52.60
C CYS A 964 1.56 14.40 53.06
N VAL A 965 2.06 13.21 53.41
CA VAL A 965 1.28 12.08 53.94
C VAL A 965 1.69 11.80 55.39
N GLY A 966 0.72 11.71 56.31
CA GLY A 966 0.98 11.40 57.71
C GLY A 966 1.58 10.00 57.92
N GLU A 967 2.53 9.86 58.85
CA GLU A 967 3.33 8.63 59.03
C GLU A 967 2.48 7.36 59.22
N ASP A 968 1.40 7.42 60.00
CA ASP A 968 0.46 6.30 60.18
C ASP A 968 -0.21 5.87 58.86
N THR A 969 -0.50 6.85 57.98
CA THR A 969 -1.12 6.60 56.67
C THR A 969 -0.12 6.03 55.67
N ILE A 970 1.16 6.45 55.72
CA ILE A 970 2.24 5.86 54.90
C ILE A 970 2.31 4.35 55.15
N HIS A 971 2.34 3.95 56.42
CA HIS A 971 2.41 2.53 56.80
C HIS A 971 1.10 1.79 56.55
N GLY A 972 -0.05 2.36 56.94
CA GLY A 972 -1.36 1.74 56.79
C GLY A 972 -1.80 1.53 55.33
N ARG A 973 -1.53 2.49 54.45
CA ARG A 973 -1.85 2.41 53.00
C ARG A 973 -0.65 2.00 52.12
N GLN A 974 0.47 1.58 52.71
CA GLN A 974 1.71 1.16 52.02
C GLN A 974 2.16 2.15 50.92
N VAL A 975 2.17 3.44 51.25
CA VAL A 975 2.40 4.51 50.28
C VAL A 975 3.83 4.48 49.75
N LYS A 976 3.98 4.58 48.42
CA LYS A 976 5.27 4.70 47.74
C LYS A 976 5.27 5.90 46.81
N VAL A 977 6.39 6.64 46.80
CA VAL A 977 6.66 7.71 45.84
C VAL A 977 7.99 7.44 45.14
N HIS A 978 7.98 7.56 43.82
CA HIS A 978 9.15 7.52 42.96
C HIS A 978 9.16 8.75 42.05
N THR A 979 10.34 9.32 41.86
CA THR A 979 10.56 10.53 41.07
C THR A 979 11.86 10.38 40.31
N THR A 980 11.86 10.62 39.01
CA THR A 980 13.05 10.59 38.16
C THR A 980 13.09 11.77 37.21
N ALA A 981 14.29 12.24 36.87
CA ALA A 981 14.47 13.07 35.69
C ALA A 981 14.09 12.25 34.45
N SER A 982 13.45 12.88 33.48
CA SER A 982 13.03 12.23 32.24
C SER A 982 14.12 12.26 31.17
N ASP A 983 13.98 11.39 30.17
CA ASP A 983 14.79 11.40 28.93
C ASP A 983 14.47 12.60 28.01
N VAL A 984 13.55 13.46 28.44
CA VAL A 984 13.23 14.77 27.89
C VAL A 984 13.71 15.83 28.86
N GLU A 985 14.45 16.82 28.35
CA GLU A 985 15.06 17.85 29.18
C GLU A 985 14.02 18.66 29.96
N ASN A 986 14.39 19.10 31.17
CA ASN A 986 13.55 19.85 32.12
C ASN A 986 12.30 19.13 32.64
N CYS A 987 12.05 17.86 32.28
CA CYS A 987 10.88 17.11 32.71
C CYS A 987 11.20 16.15 33.88
N VAL A 988 10.27 16.06 34.84
CA VAL A 988 10.25 15.08 35.93
C VAL A 988 9.11 14.10 35.70
N ASN A 989 9.40 12.81 35.88
CA ASN A 989 8.40 11.76 35.98
C ASN A 989 8.13 11.51 37.47
N ILE A 990 6.86 11.55 37.88
CA ILE A 990 6.39 11.27 39.24
C ILE A 990 5.45 10.07 39.18
N ASN A 991 5.71 9.07 40.01
CA ASN A 991 4.82 7.93 40.24
C ASN A 991 4.50 7.85 41.73
N MET A 992 3.23 7.85 42.10
CA MET A 992 2.77 7.65 43.47
C MET A 992 1.77 6.49 43.52
N GLN A 993 1.92 5.65 44.54
CA GLN A 993 1.23 4.35 44.65
C GLN A 993 0.75 4.16 46.10
N CYS A 994 -0.46 3.64 46.30
CA CYS A 994 -0.96 3.23 47.63
C CYS A 994 -2.06 2.17 47.54
N LEU A 995 -2.43 1.53 48.66
CA LEU A 995 -3.60 0.67 48.76
C LEU A 995 -4.88 1.51 48.71
N ALA A 996 -5.90 1.02 48.00
CA ALA A 996 -7.24 1.60 47.97
C ALA A 996 -8.05 1.27 49.24
N VAL A 997 -8.89 2.21 49.67
CA VAL A 997 -9.89 2.07 50.74
C VAL A 997 -11.24 2.59 50.28
N VAL A 998 -12.30 2.29 51.04
CA VAL A 998 -13.63 2.90 50.82
C VAL A 998 -13.49 4.43 50.89
N GLY A 999 -13.99 5.11 49.87
CA GLY A 999 -13.78 6.55 49.65
C GLY A 999 -12.84 6.89 48.50
N ASP A 1000 -11.94 6.01 48.05
CA ASP A 1000 -11.09 6.31 46.87
C ASP A 1000 -11.86 6.06 45.54
N GLY A 1001 -13.07 6.60 45.39
CA GLY A 1001 -14.01 6.29 44.29
C GLY A 1001 -14.73 4.94 44.43
N ILE A 1002 -14.58 4.28 45.58
CA ILE A 1002 -15.18 2.98 45.93
C ILE A 1002 -16.22 3.18 47.03
N ASP A 1003 -17.47 2.78 46.79
CA ASP A 1003 -18.64 2.76 47.69
C ASP A 1003 -19.02 4.08 48.41
N SER A 1004 -18.28 5.18 48.19
CA SER A 1004 -18.44 6.43 48.93
C SER A 1004 -18.05 7.64 48.09
N ILE A 1005 -18.77 8.74 48.32
CA ILE A 1005 -18.69 10.00 47.58
C ILE A 1005 -17.70 10.96 48.27
N ASP A 1006 -16.43 10.59 48.31
CA ASP A 1006 -15.37 11.62 48.32
C ASP A 1006 -15.22 12.10 46.86
N GLN A 1007 -14.98 13.39 46.66
CA GLN A 1007 -14.97 14.06 45.36
C GLN A 1007 -13.61 14.70 45.05
N ASP A 1008 -12.68 14.68 46.01
CA ASP A 1008 -11.48 15.51 45.97
C ASP A 1008 -10.19 14.70 45.65
N GLY A 1009 -10.34 13.54 45.03
CA GLY A 1009 -9.24 12.74 44.45
C GLY A 1009 -8.43 11.93 45.47
N GLY A 1010 -8.92 11.82 46.70
CA GLY A 1010 -8.34 11.04 47.78
C GLY A 1010 -6.90 11.42 48.12
N LEU A 1011 -6.16 10.45 48.68
CA LEU A 1011 -4.80 10.69 49.18
C LEU A 1011 -3.81 11.11 48.08
N LEU A 1012 -3.88 10.46 46.91
CA LEU A 1012 -2.92 10.69 45.82
C LEU A 1012 -3.17 12.03 45.11
N GLY A 1013 -4.44 12.40 44.88
CA GLY A 1013 -4.81 13.70 44.34
C GLY A 1013 -4.43 14.84 45.28
N ALA A 1014 -4.71 14.70 46.58
CA ALA A 1014 -4.35 15.69 47.59
C ALA A 1014 -2.82 15.90 47.70
N ALA A 1015 -2.03 14.82 47.69
CA ALA A 1015 -0.58 14.91 47.81
C ALA A 1015 0.11 15.45 46.54
N LEU A 1016 -0.43 15.19 45.34
CA LEU A 1016 0.09 15.80 44.11
C LEU A 1016 -0.35 17.27 43.97
N ALA A 1017 -1.51 17.66 44.50
CA ALA A 1017 -1.98 19.04 44.49
C ALA A 1017 -1.04 20.01 45.24
N THR A 1018 -0.32 19.58 46.28
CA THR A 1018 0.68 20.44 46.96
C THR A 1018 1.86 20.78 46.05
N ALA A 1019 2.26 19.85 45.16
CA ALA A 1019 3.29 20.09 44.16
C ALA A 1019 2.80 21.04 43.06
N VAL A 1020 1.60 20.83 42.53
CA VAL A 1020 1.00 21.72 41.52
C VAL A 1020 0.84 23.16 42.05
N LYS A 1021 0.44 23.32 43.32
CA LYS A 1021 0.33 24.64 43.98
C LYS A 1021 1.67 25.26 44.41
N GLY A 1022 2.75 24.49 44.39
CA GLY A 1022 4.08 24.93 44.83
C GLY A 1022 4.22 25.15 46.35
N GLU A 1023 3.47 24.38 47.14
CA GLU A 1023 3.39 24.44 48.61
C GLU A 1023 3.91 23.16 49.27
N MET A 1024 4.95 22.58 48.67
CA MET A 1024 5.59 21.35 49.13
C MET A 1024 6.43 21.56 50.41
N LEU A 1025 6.11 20.81 51.46
CA LEU A 1025 6.87 20.83 52.72
C LEU A 1025 8.32 20.38 52.51
N HIS A 1026 9.27 21.15 53.05
CA HIS A 1026 10.72 20.94 52.93
C HIS A 1026 11.31 21.01 51.51
N PHE A 1027 10.54 21.49 50.52
CA PHE A 1027 11.07 21.79 49.17
C PHE A 1027 11.53 23.25 49.05
N GLN A 1028 12.04 23.65 47.87
CA GLN A 1028 12.33 25.06 47.60
C GLN A 1028 11.01 25.87 47.48
N PRO A 1029 10.80 26.94 48.26
CA PRO A 1029 9.54 27.69 48.24
C PRO A 1029 9.28 28.34 46.88
N GLY A 1030 8.05 28.19 46.37
CA GLY A 1030 7.63 28.83 45.11
C GLY A 1030 8.10 28.12 43.83
N LEU A 1031 8.51 26.84 43.91
CA LEU A 1031 8.53 25.94 42.75
C LEU A 1031 7.21 25.17 42.68
N SER A 1032 6.46 25.41 41.62
CA SER A 1032 5.23 24.71 41.24
C SER A 1032 5.52 23.58 40.23
N LEU A 1033 4.65 22.58 40.16
CA LEU A 1033 4.70 21.52 39.16
C LEU A 1033 3.66 21.75 38.06
N GLU A 1034 4.10 22.01 36.83
CA GLU A 1034 3.23 22.08 35.67
C GLU A 1034 3.13 20.70 35.01
N VAL A 1035 1.95 20.08 35.08
CA VAL A 1035 1.72 18.70 34.62
C VAL A 1035 1.28 18.69 33.17
N PHE A 1036 2.11 18.12 32.28
CA PHE A 1036 1.82 18.02 30.84
C PHE A 1036 1.26 16.65 30.43
N ARG A 1037 1.39 15.64 31.28
CA ARG A 1037 0.76 14.34 31.12
C ARG A 1037 0.29 13.82 32.47
N LEU A 1038 -0.97 13.41 32.55
CA LEU A 1038 -1.59 12.88 33.77
C LEU A 1038 -2.32 11.57 33.45
N ASP A 1039 -1.93 10.48 34.10
CA ASP A 1039 -2.58 9.17 34.00
C ASP A 1039 -2.77 8.58 35.42
N ALA A 1040 -3.91 7.93 35.69
CA ALA A 1040 -4.16 7.29 36.99
C ALA A 1040 -4.99 6.00 36.83
N TRP A 1041 -4.74 5.00 37.67
CA TRP A 1041 -5.38 3.68 37.57
C TRP A 1041 -5.66 3.03 38.93
N TYR A 1042 -6.74 2.24 38.97
CA TYR A 1042 -6.87 1.11 39.86
C TYR A 1042 -6.15 -0.09 39.25
N VAL A 1043 -5.34 -0.80 40.03
CA VAL A 1043 -4.64 -2.02 39.65
C VAL A 1043 -5.14 -3.17 40.52
N ASP A 1044 -5.52 -4.27 39.88
CA ASP A 1044 -5.90 -5.50 40.58
C ASP A 1044 -4.69 -6.39 40.93
N LYS A 1045 -4.99 -7.57 41.48
CA LYS A 1045 -3.99 -8.56 41.94
C LYS A 1045 -3.22 -9.20 40.79
N ASP A 1046 -3.80 -9.22 39.61
CA ASP A 1046 -3.24 -9.81 38.39
C ASP A 1046 -2.46 -8.77 37.56
N GLY A 1047 -2.43 -7.51 38.04
CA GLY A 1047 -1.71 -6.40 37.44
C GLY A 1047 -2.50 -5.65 36.36
N LYS A 1048 -3.79 -5.96 36.17
CA LYS A 1048 -4.63 -5.28 35.19
C LYS A 1048 -4.98 -3.88 35.69
N ARG A 1049 -4.78 -2.88 34.83
CA ARG A 1049 -5.11 -1.47 35.09
C ARG A 1049 -6.51 -1.13 34.58
N SER A 1050 -7.24 -0.32 35.33
CA SER A 1050 -8.49 0.34 34.93
C SER A 1050 -8.47 1.82 35.34
N PRO A 1051 -9.07 2.77 34.60
CA PRO A 1051 -8.85 4.20 34.84
C PRO A 1051 -9.38 4.70 36.20
N ALA A 1052 -8.52 5.36 36.99
CA ALA A 1052 -8.91 6.03 38.23
C ALA A 1052 -9.28 7.49 37.98
N ILE A 1053 -10.34 7.69 37.18
CA ILE A 1053 -10.83 9.01 36.76
C ILE A 1053 -11.02 9.96 37.94
N TYR A 1054 -11.59 9.44 39.04
CA TYR A 1054 -11.76 10.12 40.33
C TYR A 1054 -10.53 10.90 40.80
N ILE A 1055 -9.34 10.29 40.76
CA ILE A 1055 -8.10 10.92 41.23
C ILE A 1055 -7.74 12.12 40.35
N THR A 1056 -7.98 12.02 39.03
CA THR A 1056 -7.71 13.09 38.06
C THR A 1056 -8.73 14.23 38.11
N GLN A 1057 -10.03 13.91 38.27
CA GLN A 1057 -11.10 14.89 38.48
C GLN A 1057 -10.87 15.67 39.78
N GLY A 1058 -10.63 14.96 40.89
CA GLY A 1058 -10.40 15.56 42.20
C GLY A 1058 -9.11 16.38 42.30
N LEU A 1059 -8.04 16.00 41.60
CA LEU A 1059 -6.85 16.84 41.46
C LEU A 1059 -7.17 18.14 40.72
N CYS A 1060 -7.92 18.07 39.62
CA CYS A 1060 -8.37 19.27 38.89
C CYS A 1060 -9.27 20.15 39.76
N ARG A 1061 -10.22 19.56 40.51
CA ARG A 1061 -11.07 20.24 41.49
C ARG A 1061 -10.25 20.95 42.58
N ARG A 1062 -9.27 20.27 43.19
CA ARG A 1062 -8.35 20.85 44.20
C ARG A 1062 -7.49 21.99 43.68
N CYS A 1063 -7.09 21.97 42.41
CA CYS A 1063 -6.19 22.98 41.85
C CYS A 1063 -6.93 24.14 41.18
N CYS A 1064 -7.92 23.85 40.33
CA CYS A 1064 -8.54 24.81 39.43
C CYS A 1064 -9.68 25.61 40.08
N LEU A 1065 -10.47 25.01 40.99
CA LEU A 1065 -11.61 25.71 41.61
C LEU A 1065 -11.19 26.80 42.61
N PRO A 1066 -10.23 26.57 43.55
CA PRO A 1066 -9.69 27.64 44.39
C PRO A 1066 -9.02 28.75 43.60
N GLU A 1067 -8.35 28.40 42.49
CA GLU A 1067 -7.70 29.37 41.61
C GLU A 1067 -8.73 30.22 40.83
N LEU A 1068 -9.84 29.62 40.37
CA LEU A 1068 -10.96 30.37 39.79
C LEU A 1068 -11.60 31.34 40.80
N MET A 1069 -11.74 30.93 42.06
CA MET A 1069 -12.23 31.79 43.14
C MET A 1069 -11.29 32.95 43.44
N LEU A 1070 -9.97 32.73 43.45
CA LEU A 1070 -8.98 33.80 43.62
C LEU A 1070 -9.03 34.82 42.46
N ARG A 1071 -9.26 34.37 41.23
CA ARG A 1071 -9.49 35.24 40.06
C ARG A 1071 -10.78 36.04 40.19
N CYS A 1072 -11.87 35.41 40.64
CA CYS A 1072 -13.12 36.10 40.95
C CYS A 1072 -12.94 37.18 42.04
N MET A 1073 -12.12 36.90 43.06
CA MET A 1073 -11.76 37.87 44.09
C MET A 1073 -10.93 39.04 43.55
N GLN A 1074 -9.99 38.80 42.64
CA GLN A 1074 -9.26 39.88 41.97
C GLN A 1074 -10.19 40.80 41.16
N LEU A 1075 -11.20 40.24 40.48
CA LEU A 1075 -12.21 41.02 39.76
C LEU A 1075 -13.08 41.85 40.72
N ARG A 1076 -13.47 41.31 41.89
CA ARG A 1076 -14.17 42.07 42.94
C ARG A 1076 -13.33 43.26 43.44
N VAL A 1077 -12.05 43.04 43.74
CA VAL A 1077 -11.13 44.12 44.16
C VAL A 1077 -11.00 45.19 43.09
N PHE A 1078 -10.81 44.80 41.82
CA PHE A 1078 -10.73 45.73 40.69
C PHE A 1078 -12.00 46.60 40.56
N LEU A 1079 -13.18 45.98 40.51
CA LEU A 1079 -14.45 46.71 40.39
C LEU A 1079 -14.72 47.63 41.58
N ALA A 1080 -14.39 47.19 42.80
CA ALA A 1080 -14.47 48.02 44.01
C ALA A 1080 -13.54 49.26 43.94
N SER A 1081 -12.31 49.11 43.46
CA SER A 1081 -11.40 50.25 43.23
C SER A 1081 -11.89 51.23 42.16
N GLY A 1082 -12.76 50.76 41.25
CA GLY A 1082 -13.48 51.58 40.28
C GLY A 1082 -14.76 52.23 40.81
N GLY A 1083 -15.12 52.02 42.08
CA GLY A 1083 -16.33 52.55 42.71
C GLY A 1083 -17.63 51.81 42.33
N ILE A 1084 -17.53 50.58 41.81
CA ILE A 1084 -18.70 49.76 41.46
C ILE A 1084 -18.87 48.63 42.47
N PHE A 1085 -20.00 48.67 43.19
CA PHE A 1085 -20.32 47.73 44.26
C PHE A 1085 -21.66 47.06 44.00
N SER A 1086 -21.64 45.73 43.92
CA SER A 1086 -22.84 44.91 43.96
C SER A 1086 -23.16 44.57 45.41
N THR A 1087 -24.32 45.00 45.90
CA THR A 1087 -24.80 44.74 47.28
C THR A 1087 -25.81 43.60 47.36
N GLU A 1088 -26.11 42.94 46.23
CA GLU A 1088 -27.04 41.80 46.15
C GLU A 1088 -26.32 40.45 45.93
N GLU A 1089 -24.99 40.44 45.80
CA GLU A 1089 -24.20 39.21 45.64
C GLU A 1089 -24.00 38.46 46.96
N GLU A 1090 -24.41 37.20 47.00
CA GLU A 1090 -24.23 36.31 48.15
C GLU A 1090 -22.74 36.07 48.45
N ASP A 1091 -22.38 36.11 49.74
CA ASP A 1091 -20.99 36.21 50.20
C ASP A 1091 -20.14 34.99 49.77
N LEU A 1092 -19.11 35.23 48.97
CA LEU A 1092 -18.14 34.21 48.56
C LEU A 1092 -17.37 33.64 49.77
N VAL A 1093 -17.21 34.40 50.86
CA VAL A 1093 -16.63 33.90 52.11
C VAL A 1093 -17.58 32.92 52.77
N GLU A 1094 -18.89 33.18 52.81
CA GLU A 1094 -19.89 32.24 53.32
C GLU A 1094 -19.93 30.96 52.46
N TYR A 1095 -19.85 31.07 51.13
CA TYR A 1095 -19.78 29.90 50.25
C TYR A 1095 -18.53 29.05 50.46
N VAL A 1096 -17.34 29.67 50.59
CA VAL A 1096 -16.08 28.94 50.86
C VAL A 1096 -16.06 28.32 52.27
N ALA A 1097 -16.55 29.06 53.27
CA ALA A 1097 -16.66 28.60 54.66
C ALA A 1097 -17.77 27.56 54.87
N SER A 1098 -18.71 27.42 53.94
CA SER A 1098 -19.86 26.52 54.06
C SER A 1098 -19.45 25.07 54.29
N SER A 1099 -20.04 24.48 55.33
CA SER A 1099 -19.92 23.04 55.63
C SER A 1099 -20.73 22.15 54.70
N GLU A 1100 -21.64 22.72 53.89
CA GLU A 1100 -22.43 22.00 52.87
C GLU A 1100 -21.57 21.67 51.64
N TYR A 1101 -20.73 22.61 51.21
CA TYR A 1101 -19.91 22.51 50.00
C TYR A 1101 -18.43 22.17 50.28
N ALA A 1102 -17.99 22.30 51.54
CA ALA A 1102 -16.65 21.98 52.05
C ALA A 1102 -15.47 22.63 51.29
N VAL A 1103 -15.71 23.69 50.50
CA VAL A 1103 -14.75 24.21 49.51
C VAL A 1103 -13.44 24.67 50.14
N HIS A 1104 -13.45 25.17 51.38
CA HIS A 1104 -12.25 25.48 52.16
C HIS A 1104 -11.23 24.32 52.26
N GLN A 1105 -11.65 23.05 52.09
CA GLN A 1105 -10.76 21.87 52.09
C GLN A 1105 -10.05 21.63 50.75
N LEU A 1106 -10.48 22.33 49.68
CA LEU A 1106 -9.78 22.38 48.39
C LEU A 1106 -8.64 23.41 48.42
N PHE A 1107 -8.81 24.51 49.16
CA PHE A 1107 -7.79 25.55 49.33
C PHE A 1107 -6.56 25.01 50.06
N SER A 1108 -5.38 25.48 49.68
CA SER A 1108 -4.18 25.38 50.51
C SER A 1108 -4.15 26.51 51.54
N THR A 1109 -3.30 26.38 52.57
CA THR A 1109 -3.12 27.42 53.60
C THR A 1109 -2.73 28.77 53.00
N ARG A 1110 -1.87 28.80 51.96
CA ARG A 1110 -1.47 30.04 51.30
C ARG A 1110 -2.58 30.60 50.41
N GLN A 1111 -3.29 29.76 49.65
CA GLN A 1111 -4.43 30.23 48.84
C GLN A 1111 -5.54 30.81 49.73
N LEU A 1112 -5.80 30.21 50.89
CA LEU A 1112 -6.79 30.74 51.83
C LEU A 1112 -6.32 32.06 52.46
N GLN A 1113 -5.02 32.20 52.75
CA GLN A 1113 -4.43 33.48 53.18
C GLN A 1113 -4.55 34.56 52.08
N GLU A 1114 -4.31 34.22 50.82
CA GLU A 1114 -4.47 35.12 49.68
C GLU A 1114 -5.92 35.56 49.49
N PHE A 1115 -6.87 34.62 49.57
CA PHE A 1115 -8.31 34.88 49.49
C PHE A 1115 -8.77 35.88 50.57
N LEU A 1116 -8.35 35.66 51.83
CA LEU A 1116 -8.67 36.55 52.95
C LEU A 1116 -7.97 37.92 52.88
N LEU A 1117 -6.85 38.03 52.16
CA LEU A 1117 -6.21 39.33 51.88
C LEU A 1117 -6.97 40.10 50.81
N LEU A 1118 -7.43 39.43 49.74
CA LEU A 1118 -8.25 40.05 48.68
C LEU A 1118 -9.62 40.50 49.21
N GLU A 1119 -10.28 39.71 50.07
CA GLU A 1119 -11.54 40.14 50.70
C GLU A 1119 -11.34 41.36 51.60
N ARG A 1120 -10.21 41.43 52.31
CA ARG A 1120 -9.86 42.61 53.11
C ARG A 1120 -9.60 43.84 52.23
N GLU A 1121 -8.95 43.67 51.09
CA GLU A 1121 -8.68 44.75 50.12
C GLU A 1121 -9.97 45.27 49.49
N PHE A 1122 -10.88 44.37 49.08
CA PHE A 1122 -12.24 44.69 48.65
C PHE A 1122 -13.01 45.47 49.74
N THR A 1123 -13.01 44.97 50.98
CA THR A 1123 -13.67 45.61 52.13
C THR A 1123 -13.13 47.02 52.39
N LEU A 1124 -11.82 47.24 52.23
CA LEU A 1124 -11.21 48.57 52.39
C LEU A 1124 -11.74 49.55 51.35
N HIS A 1125 -11.79 49.18 50.07
CA HIS A 1125 -12.34 50.06 49.02
C HIS A 1125 -13.84 50.35 49.19
N VAL A 1126 -14.63 49.37 49.68
CA VAL A 1126 -16.04 49.60 50.05
C VAL A 1126 -16.15 50.67 51.14
N VAL A 1127 -15.31 50.62 52.17
CA VAL A 1127 -15.30 51.60 53.27
C VAL A 1127 -14.77 52.95 52.80
N GLU A 1128 -13.70 52.99 52.00
CA GLU A 1128 -13.13 54.22 51.43
C GLU A 1128 -14.15 54.95 50.54
N SER A 1129 -14.94 54.23 49.73
CA SER A 1129 -16.04 54.86 48.97
C SER A 1129 -17.14 55.36 49.89
N ALA A 1130 -17.58 54.57 50.88
CA ALA A 1130 -18.61 54.96 51.81
C ALA A 1130 -18.23 56.19 52.68
N GLU A 1131 -16.94 56.37 53.00
CA GLU A 1131 -16.44 57.60 53.63
C GLU A 1131 -16.47 58.79 52.65
N ASN A 1132 -16.05 58.61 51.39
CA ASN A 1132 -16.10 59.65 50.36
C ASN A 1132 -17.53 60.09 49.98
N ASP A 1133 -18.49 59.16 49.93
CA ASP A 1133 -19.92 59.44 49.70
C ASP A 1133 -20.60 60.13 50.90
N SER A 1134 -19.92 60.20 52.05
CA SER A 1134 -20.43 60.82 53.29
C SER A 1134 -19.90 62.24 53.58
N ALA A 1135 -19.01 62.77 52.72
CA ALA A 1135 -18.22 63.99 52.93
C ALA A 1135 -18.65 65.20 52.08
#